data_AF-A0A1G0ZWG2-F1
#
_entry.id   AF-A0A1G0ZWG2-F1
#
_cell.length_a   1.000
_cell.length_b   1.000
_cell.length_c   1.000
_cell.angle_alpha   90.00
_cell.angle_beta   90.00
_cell.angle_gamma   90.00
#
_symmetry.space_group_name_H-M   'P 1'
#
loop_
_entity.id
_entity.type
_entity.pdbx_description
1 polymer ?
#
loop_
_entity_poly.entity_id
_entity_poly.type
_entity_poly.pdbx_seq_one_letter_code
_entity_poly.pdbx_strand_id
1 'polypeptide(L)'
;MAKAASIPGTNADLTMLLLARWASLSCRVGQSSETSALIQRAHALLSDRTPPEITAEVRFAEAQSAASRGNREEETGLYRQSVALLSAQAPRFKYAAWELAMCLARQGLAGEIETLLTPLESSASDDFPLARALAPRFLAALETGQADFAAQCLARIPEPRALFRQLGVPFETTAPFLLAMMQTSTTVTPVADPAQEPVAIRITRHLLNHQSTAALELARITANRHGGEVTGTGFQSFSLIRAELAERHADAARRLIALRQSTGNRHYLDDFFLARVERLAGDAPEASHRFALAMQHIDTHNAHRRLDFELALAGELNHADVLQMSHPTPPSRPPPSRSSTAEPIAPLTDDRLIGNSAEIRSIRDMIHRFADLDAPVLITGETGTGKELVARALHDSSRRSSQPFVAVNCGSIAESLLESELFGHERGAFTGADRANVGLFMEAGEGTIFLDEMGEILPRVQRALLRVLETGEIRAVGSPRSKQIRCRILAATNADLNRLSNDSGFRKDLLFRLQRLGIYIPALRERRDDILPLARHFLDLGRRSGVHATMSGDLAQTINAYDWPGNVRELRNVIERMRLLHSDKLDYTLADLDLKFHMVGAPPPPPPATPRPASSQPDDLTPHRIRLPGEEVLFHEGRSRIRRLDRIHELFKRHRKLTRSELAETLDISPNTATKDLQTLVKLGAIRRIEPSGSSRSVYFIINE
;
A
#
# COMPACT_ATOMS: atom_id res chain seq x y z
N MET A 1 29.90 6.17 8.88
CA MET A 1 29.94 5.44 7.59
C MET A 1 29.39 6.23 6.42
N ALA A 2 28.26 6.98 6.53
CA ALA A 2 27.88 7.97 5.51
C ALA A 2 28.97 9.04 5.23
N LYS A 3 29.77 9.40 6.24
CA LYS A 3 30.98 10.23 6.10
C LYS A 3 32.13 9.60 5.30
N ALA A 4 32.10 8.29 5.05
CA ALA A 4 33.16 7.60 4.28
C ALA A 4 32.90 7.63 2.77
N ALA A 5 31.63 7.66 2.35
CA ALA A 5 31.25 7.78 0.93
C ALA A 5 31.45 9.21 0.37
N SER A 6 31.75 10.19 1.22
CA SER A 6 32.06 11.57 0.85
C SER A 6 33.56 11.89 0.86
N ILE A 7 34.43 10.87 0.93
CA ILE A 7 35.88 11.07 0.88
C ILE A 7 36.32 11.16 -0.60
N PRO A 8 37.01 12.23 -1.01
CA PRO A 8 37.59 12.32 -2.36
C PRO A 8 38.55 11.14 -2.59
N GLY A 9 38.30 10.33 -3.63
CA GLY A 9 39.08 9.11 -3.92
C GLY A 9 38.37 7.78 -3.58
N THR A 10 37.13 7.81 -3.08
CA THR A 10 36.34 6.59 -2.86
C THR A 10 35.89 6.00 -4.19
N ASN A 11 36.15 4.71 -4.43
CA ASN A 11 35.72 4.02 -5.64
C ASN A 11 34.18 4.03 -5.72
N ALA A 12 33.63 4.66 -6.77
CA ALA A 12 32.18 4.80 -6.99
C ALA A 12 31.49 3.43 -7.04
N ASP A 13 32.16 2.43 -7.62
CA ASP A 13 31.69 1.05 -7.74
C ASP A 13 31.51 0.37 -6.39
N LEU A 14 32.49 0.50 -5.50
CA LEU A 14 32.41 -0.02 -4.13
C LEU A 14 31.32 0.69 -3.32
N THR A 15 31.12 1.98 -3.57
CA THR A 15 30.07 2.77 -2.92
C THR A 15 28.69 2.30 -3.35
N MET A 16 28.47 2.08 -4.65
CA MET A 16 27.22 1.52 -5.17
C MET A 16 26.93 0.13 -4.60
N LEU A 17 27.92 -0.76 -4.57
CA LEU A 17 27.76 -2.10 -3.99
C LEU A 17 27.40 -2.05 -2.50
N LEU A 18 28.05 -1.16 -1.74
CA LEU A 18 27.74 -0.97 -0.32
C LEU A 18 26.31 -0.47 -0.12
N LEU A 19 25.89 0.53 -0.89
CA LEU A 19 24.54 1.10 -0.82
C LEU A 19 23.47 0.05 -1.19
N ALA A 20 23.69 -0.73 -2.25
CA ALA A 20 22.79 -1.80 -2.66
C ALA A 20 22.66 -2.89 -1.57
N ARG A 21 23.78 -3.34 -1.00
CA ARG A 21 23.77 -4.33 0.09
C ARG A 21 23.11 -3.82 1.36
N TRP A 22 23.34 -2.56 1.70
CA TRP A 22 22.68 -1.93 2.83
C TRP A 22 21.17 -1.83 2.56
N ALA A 23 20.75 -1.38 1.38
CA ALA A 23 19.34 -1.35 1.01
C ALA A 23 18.67 -2.73 1.14
N SER A 24 19.31 -3.79 0.65
CA SER A 24 18.80 -5.17 0.82
C SER A 24 18.70 -5.60 2.30
N LEU A 25 19.60 -5.15 3.16
CA LEU A 25 19.54 -5.45 4.59
C LEU A 25 18.42 -4.65 5.27
N SER A 26 18.33 -3.35 5.02
CA SER A 26 17.26 -2.47 5.52
C SER A 26 15.88 -2.96 5.09
N CYS A 27 15.76 -3.46 3.85
CA CYS A 27 14.54 -4.06 3.33
C CYS A 27 14.12 -5.29 4.14
N ARG A 28 15.07 -6.19 4.46
CA ARG A 28 14.81 -7.39 5.27
C ARG A 28 14.41 -7.09 6.72
N VAL A 29 14.83 -5.95 7.26
CA VAL A 29 14.49 -5.49 8.62
C VAL A 29 13.20 -4.64 8.62
N GLY A 30 12.59 -4.39 7.45
CA GLY A 30 11.33 -3.66 7.32
C GLY A 30 11.49 -2.12 7.36
N GLN A 31 12.69 -1.60 7.12
CA GLN A 31 12.97 -0.16 7.07
C GLN A 31 12.77 0.38 5.65
N SER A 32 11.51 0.54 5.23
CA SER A 32 11.15 0.91 3.85
C SER A 32 11.69 2.28 3.42
N SER A 33 11.59 3.31 4.27
CA SER A 33 12.08 4.66 3.96
C SER A 33 13.60 4.71 3.78
N GLU A 34 14.34 3.98 4.61
CA GLU A 34 15.80 3.86 4.50
C GLU A 34 16.19 3.10 3.22
N THR A 35 15.48 2.02 2.92
CA THR A 35 15.66 1.22 1.70
C THR A 35 15.53 2.10 0.45
N SER A 36 14.44 2.86 0.34
CA SER A 36 14.21 3.76 -0.80
C SER A 36 15.29 4.84 -0.93
N ALA A 37 15.70 5.46 0.19
CA ALA A 37 16.75 6.49 0.16
C ALA A 37 18.12 5.92 -0.25
N LEU A 38 18.46 4.69 0.17
CA LEU A 38 19.70 4.02 -0.20
C LEU A 38 19.71 3.63 -1.69
N ILE A 39 18.59 3.10 -2.20
CA ILE A 39 18.42 2.77 -3.63
C ILE A 39 18.53 4.03 -4.48
N GLN A 40 17.87 5.12 -4.10
CA GLN A 40 17.94 6.40 -4.82
C GLN A 40 19.37 6.93 -4.90
N ARG A 41 20.13 6.81 -3.80
CA ARG A 41 21.56 7.19 -3.76
C ARG A 41 22.43 6.28 -4.63
N ALA A 42 22.15 4.99 -4.67
CA ALA A 42 22.87 4.06 -5.52
C ALA A 42 22.59 4.36 -7.01
N HIS A 43 21.33 4.61 -7.37
CA HIS A 43 20.92 5.01 -8.72
C HIS A 43 21.58 6.31 -9.17
N ALA A 44 21.68 7.31 -8.29
CA ALA A 44 22.34 8.58 -8.62
C ALA A 44 23.84 8.45 -8.96
N LEU A 45 24.46 7.31 -8.62
CA LEU A 45 25.86 7.01 -8.93
C LEU A 45 26.03 6.13 -10.18
N LEU A 46 24.95 5.61 -10.76
CA LEU A 46 25.00 4.81 -11.98
C LEU A 46 25.44 5.68 -13.17
N SER A 47 26.27 5.10 -14.04
CA SER A 47 26.74 5.72 -15.27
C SER A 47 26.91 4.67 -16.37
N ASP A 48 27.07 5.10 -17.62
CA ASP A 48 27.34 4.20 -18.76
C ASP A 48 28.65 3.39 -18.60
N ARG A 49 29.53 3.81 -17.68
CA ARG A 49 30.79 3.12 -17.38
C ARG A 49 30.67 2.12 -16.24
N THR A 50 29.52 2.05 -15.57
CA THR A 50 29.31 1.16 -14.43
C THR A 50 29.27 -0.30 -14.91
N PRO A 51 30.05 -1.20 -14.29
CA PRO A 51 30.02 -2.62 -14.63
C PRO A 51 28.60 -3.22 -14.57
N PRO A 52 28.23 -4.12 -15.50
CA PRO A 52 26.92 -4.78 -15.51
C PRO A 52 26.59 -5.48 -14.19
N GLU A 53 27.58 -6.05 -13.50
CA GLU A 53 27.42 -6.72 -12.21
C GLU A 53 26.94 -5.78 -11.11
N ILE A 54 27.43 -4.55 -11.10
CA ILE A 54 27.07 -3.55 -10.10
C ILE A 54 25.69 -2.99 -10.40
N THR A 55 25.41 -2.73 -11.67
CA THR A 55 24.07 -2.31 -12.12
C THR A 55 23.02 -3.37 -11.78
N ALA A 56 23.33 -4.65 -11.98
CA ALA A 56 22.47 -5.76 -11.59
C ALA A 56 22.24 -5.81 -10.08
N GLU A 57 23.26 -5.57 -9.24
CA GLU A 57 23.11 -5.53 -7.78
C GLU A 57 22.24 -4.36 -7.27
N VAL A 58 22.31 -3.19 -7.91
CA VAL A 58 21.42 -2.06 -7.57
C VAL A 58 19.98 -2.41 -7.89
N ARG A 59 19.71 -2.95 -9.10
CA ARG A 59 18.38 -3.42 -9.50
C ARG A 59 17.87 -4.56 -8.64
N PHE A 60 18.76 -5.39 -8.12
CA PHE A 60 18.44 -6.46 -7.19
C PHE A 60 17.90 -5.93 -5.86
N ALA A 61 18.53 -4.90 -5.30
CA ALA A 61 18.02 -4.22 -4.11
C ALA A 61 16.67 -3.53 -4.37
N GLU A 62 16.50 -2.95 -5.56
CA GLU A 62 15.24 -2.36 -6.01
C GLU A 62 14.11 -3.38 -6.14
N ALA A 63 14.40 -4.56 -6.72
CA ALA A 63 13.44 -5.66 -6.82
C ALA A 63 12.96 -6.13 -5.45
N GLN A 64 13.85 -6.25 -4.46
CA GLN A 64 13.47 -6.56 -3.08
C GLN A 64 12.58 -5.47 -2.46
N SER A 65 12.88 -4.19 -2.75
CA SER A 65 12.05 -3.09 -2.30
C SER A 65 10.66 -3.12 -2.95
N ALA A 66 10.55 -3.48 -4.23
CA ALA A 66 9.27 -3.69 -4.91
C ALA A 66 8.49 -4.86 -4.29
N ALA A 67 9.18 -5.98 -4.02
CA ALA A 67 8.62 -7.16 -3.35
C ALA A 67 8.02 -6.83 -1.98
N SER A 68 8.71 -6.01 -1.17
CA SER A 68 8.23 -5.60 0.16
C SER A 68 6.99 -4.69 0.11
N ARG A 69 6.83 -3.93 -0.98
CA ARG A 69 5.63 -3.14 -1.28
C ARG A 69 4.49 -3.96 -1.87
N GLY A 70 4.75 -5.23 -2.22
CA GLY A 70 3.79 -6.10 -2.90
C GLY A 70 3.75 -5.97 -4.42
N ASN A 71 4.61 -5.15 -5.02
CA ASN A 71 4.64 -4.96 -6.48
C ASN A 71 5.44 -6.07 -7.17
N ARG A 72 4.75 -7.14 -7.57
CA ARG A 72 5.34 -8.35 -8.16
C ARG A 72 5.70 -8.18 -9.63
N GLU A 73 4.94 -7.36 -10.34
CA GLU A 73 5.22 -7.01 -11.72
C GLU A 73 6.55 -6.25 -11.84
N GLU A 74 6.74 -5.23 -10.99
CA GLU A 74 8.00 -4.48 -10.88
C GLU A 74 9.16 -5.35 -10.40
N GLU A 75 8.95 -6.17 -9.34
CA GLU A 75 9.95 -7.13 -8.84
C GLU A 75 10.44 -8.07 -9.95
N THR A 76 9.51 -8.71 -10.66
CA THR A 76 9.83 -9.68 -11.72
C THR A 76 10.53 -8.99 -12.89
N GLY A 77 10.07 -7.80 -13.28
CA GLY A 77 10.67 -7.00 -14.34
C GLY A 77 12.13 -6.64 -14.04
N LEU A 78 12.42 -6.18 -12.82
CA LEU A 78 13.77 -5.83 -12.38
C LEU A 78 14.70 -7.04 -12.31
N TYR A 79 14.21 -8.19 -11.86
CA TYR A 79 15.00 -9.43 -11.89
C TYR A 79 15.30 -9.90 -13.31
N ARG A 80 14.31 -9.86 -14.23
CA ARG A 80 14.54 -10.19 -15.65
C ARG A 80 15.61 -9.29 -16.28
N GLN A 81 15.54 -7.99 -16.02
CA GLN A 81 16.54 -7.03 -16.49
C GLN A 81 17.92 -7.31 -15.88
N SER A 82 17.99 -7.67 -14.60
CA SER A 82 19.25 -7.98 -13.91
C SER A 82 19.91 -9.24 -14.49
N VAL A 83 19.14 -10.28 -14.77
CA VAL A 83 19.65 -11.50 -15.42
C VAL A 83 20.12 -11.20 -16.85
N ALA A 84 19.35 -10.41 -17.61
CA ALA A 84 19.70 -10.05 -18.99
C ALA A 84 20.98 -9.21 -19.11
N LEU A 85 21.33 -8.44 -18.08
CA LEU A 85 22.59 -7.68 -18.04
C LEU A 85 23.83 -8.55 -17.84
N LEU A 86 23.69 -9.73 -17.23
CA LEU A 86 24.80 -10.56 -16.82
C LEU A 86 25.13 -11.59 -17.89
N SER A 87 26.43 -11.78 -18.19
CA SER A 87 26.85 -12.89 -19.04
C SER A 87 26.70 -14.23 -18.30
N ALA A 88 26.42 -15.31 -19.02
CA ALA A 88 26.26 -16.64 -18.42
C ALA A 88 27.51 -17.13 -17.65
N GLN A 89 28.68 -16.59 -17.97
CA GLN A 89 29.95 -16.91 -17.29
C GLN A 89 30.21 -16.02 -16.06
N ALA A 90 29.42 -14.97 -15.84
CA ALA A 90 29.61 -14.08 -14.71
C ALA A 90 29.36 -14.82 -13.39
N PRO A 91 30.22 -14.71 -12.36
CA PRO A 91 30.05 -15.39 -11.08
C PRO A 91 28.71 -15.11 -10.40
N ARG A 92 28.09 -13.96 -10.71
CA ARG A 92 26.82 -13.51 -10.14
C ARG A 92 25.59 -14.00 -10.90
N PHE A 93 25.74 -14.44 -12.14
CA PHE A 93 24.63 -14.89 -12.98
C PHE A 93 23.82 -15.99 -12.30
N LYS A 94 24.50 -16.98 -11.71
CA LYS A 94 23.84 -18.11 -11.01
C LYS A 94 22.93 -17.66 -9.86
N TYR A 95 23.32 -16.62 -9.12
CA TYR A 95 22.50 -16.09 -8.03
C TYR A 95 21.35 -15.24 -8.55
N ALA A 96 21.58 -14.39 -9.56
CA ALA A 96 20.52 -13.58 -10.17
C ALA A 96 19.44 -14.45 -10.84
N ALA A 97 19.85 -15.48 -11.57
CA ALA A 97 18.95 -16.45 -12.19
C ALA A 97 18.16 -17.24 -11.14
N TRP A 98 18.80 -17.61 -10.03
CA TRP A 98 18.13 -18.27 -8.91
C TRP A 98 17.07 -17.39 -8.24
N GLU A 99 17.35 -16.10 -8.04
CA GLU A 99 16.40 -15.16 -7.43
C GLU A 99 15.20 -14.90 -8.33
N LEU A 100 15.44 -14.74 -9.64
CA LEU A 100 14.36 -14.69 -10.63
C LEU A 100 13.52 -15.99 -10.58
N ALA A 101 14.17 -17.16 -10.53
CA ALA A 101 13.47 -18.44 -10.43
C ALA A 101 12.64 -18.54 -9.14
N MET A 102 13.14 -18.06 -8.00
CA MET A 102 12.38 -18.00 -6.74
C MET A 102 11.17 -17.07 -6.83
N CYS A 103 11.34 -15.91 -7.48
CA CYS A 103 10.26 -14.95 -7.71
C CYS A 103 9.15 -15.56 -8.58
N LEU A 104 9.52 -16.20 -9.68
CA LEU A 104 8.60 -16.89 -10.58
C LEU A 104 7.94 -18.11 -9.91
N ALA A 105 8.69 -18.86 -9.08
CA ALA A 105 8.17 -20.01 -8.35
C ALA A 105 7.02 -19.65 -7.41
N ARG A 106 7.15 -18.54 -6.68
CA ARG A 106 6.09 -18.03 -5.78
C ARG A 106 4.84 -17.54 -6.50
N GLN A 107 4.94 -17.31 -7.81
CA GLN A 107 3.84 -16.92 -8.69
C GLN A 107 3.26 -18.12 -9.47
N GLY A 108 3.79 -19.33 -9.26
CA GLY A 108 3.38 -20.54 -9.99
C GLY A 108 3.72 -20.54 -11.48
N LEU A 109 4.65 -19.69 -11.93
CA LEU A 109 5.09 -19.57 -13.32
C LEU A 109 6.12 -20.64 -13.69
N ALA A 110 5.76 -21.92 -13.49
CA ALA A 110 6.68 -23.06 -13.61
C ALA A 110 7.34 -23.18 -14.99
N GLY A 111 6.63 -22.83 -16.06
CA GLY A 111 7.16 -22.90 -17.43
C GLY A 111 8.38 -22.01 -17.68
N GLU A 112 8.44 -20.83 -17.07
CA GLU A 112 9.59 -19.91 -17.21
C GLU A 112 10.79 -20.37 -16.37
N ILE A 113 10.55 -21.09 -15.28
CA ILE A 113 11.58 -21.50 -14.31
C ILE A 113 12.51 -22.55 -14.90
N GLU A 114 11.99 -23.52 -15.65
CA GLU A 114 12.81 -24.63 -16.18
C GLU A 114 13.91 -24.17 -17.12
N THR A 115 13.64 -23.10 -17.89
CA THR A 115 14.63 -22.48 -18.78
C THR A 115 15.82 -21.88 -18.02
N LEU A 116 15.58 -21.38 -16.81
CA LEU A 116 16.59 -20.76 -15.96
C LEU A 116 17.33 -21.79 -15.10
N LEU A 117 16.65 -22.83 -14.63
CA LEU A 117 17.21 -23.78 -13.65
C LEU A 117 18.00 -24.91 -14.28
N THR A 118 17.65 -25.37 -15.48
CA THR A 118 18.34 -26.50 -16.13
C THR A 118 19.86 -26.27 -16.27
N PRO A 119 20.33 -25.07 -16.70
CA PRO A 119 21.77 -24.77 -16.75
C PRO A 119 22.42 -24.69 -15.36
N LEU A 120 21.69 -24.19 -14.35
CA LEU A 120 22.18 -24.08 -12.97
C LEU A 120 22.40 -25.47 -12.37
N GLU A 121 21.50 -26.40 -12.71
CA GLU A 121 21.58 -27.86 -12.59
C GLU A 121 22.98 -28.44 -12.75
N SER A 122 23.41 -28.33 -14.00
CA SER A 122 24.67 -28.84 -14.51
C SER A 122 25.90 -28.12 -13.95
N SER A 123 25.72 -26.96 -13.31
CA SER A 123 26.80 -26.11 -12.80
C SER A 123 26.92 -26.11 -11.26
N ALA A 124 26.26 -27.07 -10.59
CA ALA A 124 26.29 -27.20 -9.14
C ALA A 124 27.75 -27.27 -8.62
N SER A 125 28.03 -26.49 -7.58
CA SER A 125 29.36 -26.33 -6.97
C SER A 125 29.22 -26.16 -5.46
N ASP A 126 30.31 -26.24 -4.70
CA ASP A 126 30.28 -26.04 -3.24
C ASP A 126 29.65 -24.68 -2.85
N ASP A 127 29.92 -23.62 -3.63
CA ASP A 127 29.35 -22.28 -3.40
C ASP A 127 27.88 -22.12 -3.85
N PHE A 128 27.39 -23.05 -4.67
CA PHE A 128 26.01 -23.09 -5.17
C PHE A 128 25.52 -24.55 -5.19
N PRO A 129 25.09 -25.06 -4.02
CA PRO A 129 24.72 -26.47 -3.89
C PRO A 129 23.47 -26.78 -4.72
N LEU A 130 23.38 -28.02 -5.23
CA LEU A 130 22.21 -28.52 -5.98
C LEU A 130 20.89 -28.27 -5.24
N ALA A 131 20.92 -28.34 -3.91
CA ALA A 131 19.81 -28.01 -3.02
C ALA A 131 19.17 -26.63 -3.32
N ARG A 132 19.98 -25.60 -3.64
CA ARG A 132 19.47 -24.27 -4.01
C ARG A 132 18.74 -24.29 -5.35
N ALA A 133 19.23 -25.05 -6.34
CA ALA A 133 18.58 -25.15 -7.65
C ALA A 133 17.24 -25.92 -7.57
N LEU A 134 17.12 -26.88 -6.64
CA LEU A 134 15.89 -27.65 -6.42
C LEU A 134 14.82 -26.87 -5.64
N ALA A 135 15.19 -25.89 -4.82
CA ALA A 135 14.24 -25.15 -3.99
C ALA A 135 13.16 -24.37 -4.78
N PRO A 136 13.48 -23.62 -5.86
CA PRO A 136 12.46 -22.98 -6.68
C PRO A 136 11.55 -23.99 -7.40
N ARG A 137 12.07 -25.15 -7.85
CA ARG A 137 11.23 -26.22 -8.44
C ARG A 137 10.25 -26.77 -7.43
N PHE A 138 10.71 -27.04 -6.21
CA PHE A 138 9.84 -27.48 -5.12
C PHE A 138 8.70 -26.48 -4.88
N LEU A 139 9.02 -25.19 -4.79
CA LEU A 139 8.02 -24.15 -4.57
C LEU A 139 7.05 -24.01 -5.74
N ALA A 140 7.55 -24.01 -6.98
CA ALA A 140 6.71 -23.94 -8.16
C ALA A 140 5.74 -25.13 -8.24
N ALA A 141 6.23 -26.34 -7.96
CA ALA A 141 5.43 -27.56 -7.92
C ALA A 141 4.36 -27.51 -6.82
N LEU A 142 4.68 -26.93 -5.66
CA LEU A 142 3.72 -26.70 -4.59
C LEU A 142 2.63 -25.71 -5.04
N GLU A 143 3.00 -24.62 -5.71
CA GLU A 143 2.03 -23.63 -6.19
C GLU A 143 1.14 -24.17 -7.31
N THR A 144 1.68 -24.95 -8.25
CA THR A 144 0.91 -25.57 -9.34
C THR A 144 0.18 -26.86 -8.94
N GLY A 145 0.34 -27.32 -7.69
CA GLY A 145 -0.33 -28.50 -7.15
C GLY A 145 0.23 -29.84 -7.61
N GLN A 146 1.45 -29.86 -8.13
CA GLN A 146 2.17 -31.06 -8.54
C GLN A 146 2.84 -31.73 -7.32
N ALA A 147 2.02 -32.20 -6.38
CA ALA A 147 2.48 -32.67 -5.06
C ALA A 147 3.50 -33.81 -5.13
N ASP A 148 3.36 -34.76 -6.08
CA ASP A 148 4.31 -35.86 -6.26
C ASP A 148 5.69 -35.36 -6.71
N PHE A 149 5.71 -34.41 -7.64
CA PHE A 149 6.94 -33.81 -8.12
C PHE A 149 7.60 -32.93 -7.04
N ALA A 150 6.79 -32.21 -6.26
CA ALA A 150 7.27 -31.49 -5.08
C ALA A 150 7.91 -32.46 -4.06
N ALA A 151 7.28 -33.60 -3.80
CA ALA A 151 7.83 -34.62 -2.89
C ALA A 151 9.16 -35.20 -3.39
N GLN A 152 9.27 -35.47 -4.69
CA GLN A 152 10.49 -35.94 -5.33
C GLN A 152 11.62 -34.91 -5.24
N CYS A 153 11.33 -33.63 -5.50
CA CYS A 153 12.30 -32.54 -5.35
C CYS A 153 12.78 -32.46 -3.89
N LEU A 154 11.85 -32.52 -2.94
CA LEU A 154 12.15 -32.43 -1.52
C LEU A 154 13.03 -33.58 -1.02
N ALA A 155 12.79 -34.81 -1.50
CA ALA A 155 13.58 -35.99 -1.15
C ALA A 155 15.05 -35.90 -1.60
N ARG A 156 15.34 -35.08 -2.62
CA ARG A 156 16.70 -34.84 -3.15
C ARG A 156 17.42 -33.68 -2.46
N ILE A 157 16.74 -32.91 -1.60
CA ILE A 157 17.34 -31.80 -0.85
C ILE A 157 17.88 -32.32 0.49
N PRO A 158 19.20 -32.32 0.73
CA PRO A 158 19.76 -32.60 2.04
C PRO A 158 19.39 -31.49 3.04
N GLU A 159 18.96 -31.86 4.25
CA GLU A 159 18.53 -30.94 5.31
C GLU A 159 17.60 -29.80 4.85
N PRO A 160 16.41 -30.11 4.29
CA PRO A 160 15.54 -29.11 3.67
C PRO A 160 15.13 -28.00 4.64
N ARG A 161 14.95 -28.34 5.92
CA ARG A 161 14.66 -27.38 6.99
C ARG A 161 15.70 -26.27 7.09
N ALA A 162 16.99 -26.63 7.08
CA ALA A 162 18.09 -25.68 7.19
C ALA A 162 18.16 -24.79 5.94
N LEU A 163 18.02 -25.38 4.74
CA LEU A 163 18.01 -24.64 3.49
C LEU A 163 16.89 -23.60 3.47
N PHE A 164 15.63 -24.01 3.64
CA PHE A 164 14.51 -23.07 3.52
C PHE A 164 14.51 -22.01 4.62
N ARG A 165 15.02 -22.33 5.83
CA ARG A 165 15.26 -21.33 6.88
C ARG A 165 16.27 -20.26 6.44
N GLN A 166 17.37 -20.66 5.78
CA GLN A 166 18.33 -19.70 5.21
C GLN A 166 17.70 -18.86 4.08
N LEU A 167 16.79 -19.45 3.31
CA LEU A 167 16.07 -18.76 2.24
C LEU A 167 14.92 -17.86 2.73
N GLY A 168 14.68 -17.81 4.04
CA GLY A 168 13.56 -17.06 4.62
C GLY A 168 12.19 -17.59 4.22
N VAL A 169 12.11 -18.86 3.81
CA VAL A 169 10.86 -19.54 3.45
C VAL A 169 10.40 -20.34 4.68
N PRO A 170 9.17 -20.12 5.20
CA PRO A 170 8.64 -20.82 6.36
C PRO A 170 8.25 -22.27 6.00
N PHE A 171 9.25 -23.11 5.73
CA PHE A 171 9.09 -24.48 5.26
C PHE A 171 8.58 -25.42 6.35
N GLU A 172 9.14 -25.34 7.56
CA GLU A 172 8.81 -26.24 8.68
C GLU A 172 7.34 -26.21 9.07
N THR A 173 6.69 -25.07 8.84
CA THR A 173 5.33 -24.81 9.26
C THR A 173 4.32 -25.19 8.19
N THR A 174 4.60 -24.97 6.90
CA THR A 174 3.53 -24.89 5.89
C THR A 174 3.65 -25.95 4.80
N ALA A 175 4.84 -26.16 4.25
CA ALA A 175 4.99 -26.93 3.02
C ALA A 175 4.66 -28.43 3.19
N PRO A 176 5.07 -29.12 4.28
CA PRO A 176 4.69 -30.51 4.51
C PRO A 176 3.17 -30.70 4.64
N PHE A 177 2.48 -29.74 5.27
CA PHE A 177 1.03 -29.81 5.42
C PHE A 177 0.31 -29.57 4.10
N LEU A 178 0.68 -28.53 3.34
CA LEU A 178 0.12 -28.30 2.01
C LEU A 178 0.32 -29.51 1.10
N LEU A 179 1.52 -30.09 1.10
CA LEU A 179 1.83 -31.26 0.29
C LEU A 179 0.97 -32.47 0.67
N ALA A 180 0.79 -32.72 1.98
CA ALA A 180 -0.11 -33.76 2.46
C ALA A 180 -1.57 -33.49 2.06
N MET A 181 -2.08 -32.25 2.20
CA MET A 181 -3.45 -31.90 1.85
C MET A 181 -3.73 -32.04 0.35
N MET A 182 -2.77 -31.66 -0.50
CA MET A 182 -2.89 -31.79 -1.95
C MET A 182 -2.81 -33.25 -2.42
N GLN A 183 -2.12 -34.12 -1.68
CA GLN A 183 -2.06 -35.56 -1.98
C GLN A 183 -3.33 -36.31 -1.58
N THR A 184 -3.95 -35.97 -0.44
CA THR A 184 -5.07 -36.76 0.09
C THR A 184 -6.46 -36.29 -0.37
N SER A 185 -6.58 -35.08 -0.91
CA SER A 185 -7.79 -34.49 -1.54
C SER A 185 -9.11 -34.51 -0.76
N THR A 186 -9.21 -35.17 0.41
CA THR A 186 -10.49 -35.39 1.10
C THR A 186 -10.40 -35.54 2.61
N THR A 187 -9.23 -35.85 3.18
CA THR A 187 -9.06 -35.88 4.65
C THR A 187 -7.62 -35.58 5.03
N VAL A 188 -7.45 -34.63 5.95
CA VAL A 188 -6.16 -34.31 6.54
C VAL A 188 -6.17 -34.93 7.93
N THR A 189 -5.28 -35.89 8.18
CA THR A 189 -5.06 -36.40 9.53
C THR A 189 -4.79 -35.23 10.47
N PRO A 190 -5.49 -35.12 11.61
CA PRO A 190 -5.25 -34.04 12.55
C PRO A 190 -3.78 -34.09 12.99
N VAL A 191 -3.13 -32.92 12.97
CA VAL A 191 -1.79 -32.76 13.54
C VAL A 191 -1.86 -33.19 14.99
N ALA A 192 -0.87 -33.94 15.48
CA ALA A 192 -0.83 -34.46 16.85
C ALA A 192 -0.99 -33.37 17.94
N ASP A 193 -0.70 -32.10 17.59
CA ASP A 193 -0.97 -30.93 18.40
C ASP A 193 -1.57 -29.78 17.53
N PRO A 194 -2.88 -29.46 17.67
CA PRO A 194 -3.53 -28.35 16.96
C PRO A 194 -2.92 -26.97 17.24
N ALA A 195 -2.19 -26.80 18.34
CA ALA A 195 -1.56 -25.54 18.71
C ALA A 195 -0.28 -25.22 17.90
N GLN A 196 0.34 -26.23 17.28
CA GLN A 196 1.56 -26.08 16.47
C GLN A 196 1.27 -25.89 14.98
N GLU A 197 0.02 -26.04 14.57
CA GLU A 197 -0.37 -25.93 13.18
C GLU A 197 -0.52 -24.47 12.74
N PRO A 198 0.06 -24.06 11.59
CA PRO A 198 -0.07 -22.68 11.14
C PRO A 198 -1.50 -22.32 10.79
N VAL A 199 -1.84 -21.06 11.05
CA VAL A 199 -3.20 -20.56 10.89
C VAL A 199 -3.71 -20.72 9.44
N ALA A 200 -2.86 -20.52 8.43
CA ALA A 200 -3.25 -20.71 7.03
C ALA A 200 -3.66 -22.17 6.69
N ILE A 201 -3.03 -23.16 7.32
CA ILE A 201 -3.39 -24.58 7.14
C ILE A 201 -4.70 -24.87 7.87
N ARG A 202 -4.90 -24.32 9.07
CA ARG A 202 -6.18 -24.41 9.80
C ARG A 202 -7.33 -23.82 8.99
N ILE A 203 -7.15 -22.64 8.39
CA ILE A 203 -8.14 -22.01 7.49
C ILE A 203 -8.46 -22.96 6.33
N THR A 204 -7.43 -23.49 5.67
CA THR A 204 -7.60 -24.42 4.55
C THR A 204 -8.37 -25.68 4.95
N ARG A 205 -8.07 -26.26 6.12
CA ARG A 205 -8.81 -27.41 6.65
C ARG A 205 -10.27 -27.07 6.94
N HIS A 206 -10.54 -25.91 7.56
CA HIS A 206 -11.91 -25.48 7.81
C HIS A 206 -12.70 -25.35 6.50
N LEU A 207 -12.09 -24.82 5.44
CA LEU A 207 -12.71 -24.75 4.12
C LEU A 207 -13.00 -26.15 3.53
N LEU A 208 -12.03 -27.07 3.57
CA LEU A 208 -12.23 -28.46 3.12
C LEU A 208 -13.33 -29.20 3.90
N ASN A 209 -13.50 -28.87 5.18
CA ASN A 209 -14.54 -29.45 6.04
C ASN A 209 -15.89 -28.71 5.95
N HIS A 210 -16.06 -27.80 4.98
CA HIS A 210 -17.26 -26.96 4.83
C HIS A 210 -17.60 -26.10 6.07
N GLN A 211 -16.58 -25.71 6.84
CA GLN A 211 -16.67 -24.81 8.00
C GLN A 211 -16.23 -23.39 7.62
N SER A 212 -16.88 -22.82 6.60
CA SER A 212 -16.51 -21.53 5.99
C SER A 212 -16.49 -20.37 6.99
N THR A 213 -17.40 -20.36 7.97
CA THR A 213 -17.50 -19.26 8.95
C THR A 213 -16.30 -19.24 9.89
N ALA A 214 -15.87 -20.42 10.37
CA ALA A 214 -14.68 -20.55 11.21
C ALA A 214 -13.39 -20.24 10.41
N ALA A 215 -13.36 -20.62 9.12
CA ALA A 215 -12.27 -20.25 8.22
C ALA A 215 -12.16 -18.72 8.06
N LEU A 216 -13.29 -18.05 7.89
CA LEU A 216 -13.37 -16.60 7.70
C LEU A 216 -12.95 -15.82 8.96
N GLU A 217 -13.42 -16.23 10.13
CA GLU A 217 -13.03 -15.61 11.40
C GLU A 217 -11.50 -15.66 11.59
N LEU A 218 -10.90 -16.83 11.37
CA LEU A 218 -9.45 -17.01 11.46
C LEU A 218 -8.68 -16.21 10.39
N ALA A 219 -9.19 -16.17 9.16
CA ALA A 219 -8.59 -15.39 8.06
C ALA A 219 -8.57 -13.89 8.38
N ARG A 220 -9.68 -13.32 8.89
CA ARG A 220 -9.73 -11.90 9.27
C ARG A 220 -8.80 -11.57 10.43
N ILE A 221 -8.71 -12.43 11.45
CA ILE A 221 -7.75 -12.26 12.56
C ILE A 221 -6.30 -12.25 12.05
N THR A 222 -5.97 -13.10 11.07
CA THR A 222 -4.61 -13.18 10.52
C THR A 222 -4.28 -12.02 9.60
N ALA A 223 -5.21 -11.63 8.72
CA ALA A 223 -5.08 -10.45 7.86
C ALA A 223 -4.83 -9.18 8.69
N ASN A 224 -5.54 -9.01 9.80
CA ASN A 224 -5.35 -7.91 10.76
C ASN A 224 -3.94 -7.84 11.36
N ARG A 225 -3.32 -8.99 11.63
CA ARG A 225 -2.05 -9.07 12.33
C ARG A 225 -0.83 -8.96 11.41
N HIS A 226 -0.92 -9.47 10.17
CA HIS A 226 0.26 -9.70 9.34
C HIS A 226 0.29 -8.88 8.04
N GLY A 227 -0.82 -8.29 7.58
CA GLY A 227 -0.87 -7.44 6.36
C GLY A 227 -0.49 -8.14 5.04
N GLY A 228 0.10 -9.34 5.08
CA GLY A 228 0.63 -10.09 3.95
C GLY A 228 -0.43 -10.71 3.04
N GLU A 229 -1.72 -10.59 3.33
CA GLU A 229 -2.78 -11.08 2.47
C GLU A 229 -2.96 -10.24 1.19
N VAL A 230 -2.51 -8.98 1.21
CA VAL A 230 -2.58 -8.08 0.04
C VAL A 230 -1.24 -8.04 -0.70
N THR A 231 -0.13 -8.02 0.02
CA THR A 231 1.22 -7.89 -0.56
C THR A 231 1.94 -9.21 -0.76
N GLY A 232 1.45 -10.29 -0.13
CA GLY A 232 2.02 -11.63 -0.23
C GLY A 232 1.68 -12.34 -1.53
N THR A 233 2.48 -13.35 -1.84
CA THR A 233 2.33 -14.24 -3.00
C THR A 233 2.25 -15.69 -2.56
N GLY A 234 1.71 -16.53 -3.44
CA GLY A 234 1.59 -17.96 -3.21
C GLY A 234 0.33 -18.37 -2.45
N PHE A 235 0.23 -19.67 -2.17
CA PHE A 235 -0.98 -20.33 -1.72
C PHE A 235 -1.68 -19.63 -0.56
N GLN A 236 -0.93 -19.27 0.49
CA GLN A 236 -1.49 -18.71 1.72
C GLN A 236 -2.04 -17.30 1.55
N SER A 237 -1.56 -16.55 0.56
CA SER A 237 -1.97 -15.16 0.34
C SER A 237 -3.42 -15.02 -0.13
N PHE A 238 -4.06 -16.13 -0.53
CA PHE A 238 -5.46 -16.17 -0.93
C PHE A 238 -6.41 -16.65 0.19
N SER A 239 -5.93 -16.86 1.41
CA SER A 239 -6.74 -17.42 2.51
C SER A 239 -8.01 -16.60 2.79
N LEU A 240 -7.91 -15.27 2.88
CA LEU A 240 -9.09 -14.41 3.06
C LEU A 240 -9.98 -14.40 1.82
N ILE A 241 -9.42 -14.33 0.61
CA ILE A 241 -10.20 -14.37 -0.65
C ILE A 241 -11.04 -15.64 -0.71
N ARG A 242 -10.45 -16.80 -0.41
CA ARG A 242 -11.16 -18.08 -0.39
C ARG A 242 -12.28 -18.11 0.67
N ALA A 243 -12.00 -17.60 1.87
CA ALA A 243 -12.97 -17.61 2.95
C ALA A 243 -14.15 -16.65 2.69
N GLU A 244 -13.88 -15.46 2.16
CA GLU A 244 -14.94 -14.51 1.75
C GLU A 244 -15.80 -15.10 0.61
N LEU A 245 -15.18 -15.77 -0.38
CA LEU A 245 -15.93 -16.44 -1.45
C LEU A 245 -16.78 -17.61 -0.94
N ALA A 246 -16.26 -18.43 -0.02
CA ALA A 246 -16.98 -19.55 0.57
C ALA A 246 -18.22 -19.10 1.36
N GLU A 247 -18.15 -17.94 2.02
CA GLU A 247 -19.29 -17.26 2.66
C GLU A 247 -20.12 -16.40 1.69
N ARG A 248 -19.85 -16.51 0.38
CA ARG A 248 -20.59 -15.83 -0.71
C ARG A 248 -20.47 -14.30 -0.68
N HIS A 249 -19.43 -13.76 -0.08
CA HIS A 249 -19.12 -12.32 -0.04
C HIS A 249 -18.36 -11.86 -1.30
N ALA A 250 -19.01 -11.97 -2.46
CA ALA A 250 -18.42 -11.70 -3.77
C ALA A 250 -17.77 -10.29 -3.88
N ASP A 251 -18.42 -9.26 -3.35
CA ASP A 251 -17.90 -7.89 -3.40
C ASP A 251 -16.64 -7.68 -2.55
N ALA A 252 -16.52 -8.38 -1.43
CA ALA A 252 -15.32 -8.33 -0.59
C ALA A 252 -14.14 -8.98 -1.31
N ALA A 253 -14.35 -10.17 -1.88
CA ALA A 253 -13.36 -10.86 -2.70
C ALA A 253 -12.93 -10.03 -3.91
N ARG A 254 -13.88 -9.41 -4.65
CA ARG A 254 -13.59 -8.54 -5.79
C ARG A 254 -12.68 -7.38 -5.41
N ARG A 255 -12.97 -6.71 -4.27
CA ARG A 255 -12.14 -5.59 -3.78
C ARG A 255 -10.73 -6.04 -3.36
N LEU A 256 -10.60 -7.20 -2.71
CA LEU A 256 -9.30 -7.74 -2.32
C LEU A 256 -8.44 -8.04 -3.56
N ILE A 257 -9.02 -8.64 -4.60
CA ILE A 257 -8.34 -8.91 -5.86
C ILE A 257 -7.94 -7.58 -6.54
N ALA A 258 -8.87 -6.61 -6.63
CA ALA A 258 -8.59 -5.30 -7.22
C ALA A 258 -7.46 -4.55 -6.48
N LEU A 259 -7.43 -4.63 -5.15
CA LEU A 259 -6.38 -4.01 -4.34
C LEU A 259 -5.01 -4.65 -4.64
N ARG A 260 -4.94 -5.99 -4.68
CA ARG A 260 -3.73 -6.72 -5.07
C ARG A 260 -3.25 -6.28 -6.45
N GLN A 261 -4.15 -6.25 -7.43
CA GLN A 261 -3.84 -5.83 -8.81
C GLN A 261 -3.38 -4.36 -8.89
N SER A 262 -3.97 -3.46 -8.11
CA SER A 262 -3.58 -2.04 -8.08
C SER A 262 -2.15 -1.80 -7.59
N THR A 263 -1.63 -2.73 -6.78
CA THR A 263 -0.24 -2.71 -6.31
C THR A 263 0.73 -3.44 -7.24
N GLY A 264 0.25 -4.00 -8.37
CA GLY A 264 1.06 -4.84 -9.27
C GLY A 264 1.22 -6.29 -8.79
N ASN A 265 0.40 -6.75 -7.82
CA ASN A 265 0.35 -8.13 -7.35
C ASN A 265 -0.70 -8.93 -8.14
N ARG A 266 -0.36 -9.30 -9.38
CA ARG A 266 -1.21 -10.11 -10.25
C ARG A 266 -0.85 -11.59 -10.14
N HIS A 267 -1.84 -12.46 -10.20
CA HIS A 267 -1.62 -13.91 -10.18
C HIS A 267 -2.47 -14.62 -11.23
N TYR A 268 -1.99 -15.76 -11.72
CA TYR A 268 -2.67 -16.54 -12.77
C TYR A 268 -4.01 -17.15 -12.32
N LEU A 269 -4.30 -17.14 -11.02
CA LEU A 269 -5.58 -17.59 -10.43
C LEU A 269 -6.57 -16.45 -10.22
N ASP A 270 -6.18 -15.19 -10.48
CA ASP A 270 -7.06 -14.04 -10.26
C ASP A 270 -8.36 -14.19 -11.07
N ASP A 271 -8.27 -14.61 -12.34
CA ASP A 271 -9.45 -14.84 -13.18
C ASP A 271 -10.31 -16.01 -12.70
N PHE A 272 -9.74 -17.02 -12.04
CA PHE A 272 -10.54 -18.09 -11.41
C PHE A 272 -11.34 -17.56 -10.22
N PHE A 273 -10.72 -16.74 -9.35
CA PHE A 273 -11.44 -16.11 -8.25
C PHE A 273 -12.48 -15.09 -8.75
N LEU A 274 -12.17 -14.33 -9.80
CA LEU A 274 -13.13 -13.43 -10.43
C LEU A 274 -14.29 -14.18 -11.09
N ALA A 275 -14.05 -15.34 -11.72
CA ALA A 275 -15.13 -16.19 -12.23
C ALA A 275 -16.11 -16.60 -11.12
N ARG A 276 -15.59 -16.96 -9.93
CA ARG A 276 -16.42 -17.24 -8.74
C ARG A 276 -17.22 -16.01 -8.29
N VAL A 277 -16.59 -14.84 -8.26
CA VAL A 277 -17.24 -13.57 -7.95
C VAL A 277 -18.42 -13.30 -8.90
N GLU A 278 -18.20 -13.39 -10.21
CA GLU A 278 -19.24 -13.11 -11.20
C GLU A 278 -20.35 -14.17 -11.18
N ARG A 279 -20.00 -15.43 -10.89
CA ARG A 279 -20.98 -16.51 -10.70
C ARG A 279 -21.90 -16.24 -9.50
N LEU A 280 -21.36 -15.71 -8.40
CA LEU A 280 -22.11 -15.30 -7.22
C LEU A 280 -22.94 -14.04 -7.46
N ALA A 281 -22.46 -13.12 -8.31
CA ALA A 281 -23.19 -11.92 -8.73
C ALA A 281 -24.34 -12.23 -9.71
N GLY A 282 -24.36 -13.43 -10.32
CA GLY A 282 -25.38 -13.87 -11.28
C GLY A 282 -25.06 -13.56 -12.74
N ASP A 283 -23.85 -13.08 -13.05
CA ASP A 283 -23.38 -12.84 -14.41
C ASP A 283 -22.72 -14.11 -14.97
N ALA A 284 -23.55 -15.04 -15.46
CA ALA A 284 -23.07 -16.30 -16.01
C ALA A 284 -22.16 -16.13 -17.26
N PRO A 285 -22.45 -15.22 -18.21
CA PRO A 285 -21.55 -14.97 -19.34
C PRO A 285 -20.15 -14.49 -18.93
N GLU A 286 -20.05 -13.50 -18.05
CA GLU A 286 -18.75 -13.01 -17.59
C GLU A 286 -18.03 -14.06 -16.73
N ALA A 287 -18.74 -14.82 -15.91
CA ALA A 287 -18.17 -15.94 -15.16
C ALA A 287 -17.53 -16.99 -16.09
N SER A 288 -18.23 -17.41 -17.16
CA SER A 288 -17.67 -18.32 -18.17
C SER A 288 -16.47 -17.71 -18.90
N HIS A 289 -16.51 -16.41 -19.22
CA HIS A 289 -15.38 -15.73 -19.87
C HIS A 289 -14.13 -15.71 -19.00
N ARG A 290 -14.28 -15.32 -17.73
CA ARG A 290 -13.19 -15.31 -16.73
C ARG A 290 -12.66 -16.71 -16.48
N PHE A 291 -13.54 -17.70 -16.36
CA PHE A 291 -13.12 -19.09 -16.19
C PHE A 291 -12.32 -19.59 -17.40
N ALA A 292 -12.69 -19.21 -18.62
CA ALA A 292 -11.91 -19.54 -19.82
C ALA A 292 -10.51 -18.90 -19.83
N LEU A 293 -10.39 -17.64 -19.39
CA LEU A 293 -9.07 -16.98 -19.22
C LEU A 293 -8.24 -17.70 -18.16
N ALA A 294 -8.85 -18.07 -17.03
CA ALA A 294 -8.17 -18.85 -16.00
C ALA A 294 -7.66 -20.20 -16.55
N MET A 295 -8.48 -20.91 -17.35
CA MET A 295 -8.09 -22.17 -17.97
C MET A 295 -6.88 -22.00 -18.91
N GLN A 296 -6.83 -20.95 -19.72
CA GLN A 296 -5.65 -20.68 -20.56
C GLN A 296 -4.36 -20.56 -19.75
N HIS A 297 -4.42 -19.86 -18.62
CA HIS A 297 -3.28 -19.72 -17.71
C HIS A 297 -2.94 -21.04 -17.01
N ILE A 298 -3.95 -21.80 -16.58
CA ILE A 298 -3.79 -23.09 -15.92
C ILE A 298 -3.12 -24.10 -16.86
N ASP A 299 -3.53 -24.13 -18.13
CA ASP A 299 -2.92 -24.98 -19.17
C ASP A 299 -1.47 -24.57 -19.40
N THR A 300 -1.22 -23.26 -19.55
CA THR A 300 0.13 -22.70 -19.79
C THR A 300 1.11 -23.05 -18.67
N HIS A 301 0.63 -23.11 -17.42
CA HIS A 301 1.47 -23.36 -16.24
C HIS A 301 1.37 -24.79 -15.70
N ASN A 302 0.62 -25.67 -16.38
CA ASN A 302 0.35 -27.05 -15.95
C ASN A 302 -0.13 -27.12 -14.48
N ALA A 303 -1.13 -26.29 -14.17
CA ALA A 303 -1.65 -26.07 -12.82
C ALA A 303 -3.02 -26.72 -12.57
N HIS A 304 -3.40 -27.75 -13.35
CA HIS A 304 -4.72 -28.40 -13.25
C HIS A 304 -5.00 -28.97 -11.85
N ARG A 305 -4.01 -29.64 -11.25
CA ARG A 305 -4.14 -30.17 -9.88
C ARG A 305 -4.33 -29.06 -8.85
N ARG A 306 -3.79 -27.87 -9.11
CA ARG A 306 -4.07 -26.69 -8.28
C ARG A 306 -5.51 -26.24 -8.45
N LEU A 307 -6.03 -26.18 -9.68
CA LEU A 307 -7.44 -25.86 -9.92
C LEU A 307 -8.37 -26.84 -9.20
N ASP A 308 -8.12 -28.15 -9.31
CA ASP A 308 -8.91 -29.18 -8.64
C ASP A 308 -8.95 -28.96 -7.12
N PHE A 309 -7.81 -28.61 -6.53
CA PHE A 309 -7.72 -28.29 -5.11
C PHE A 309 -8.47 -26.99 -4.75
N GLU A 310 -8.38 -25.94 -5.57
CA GLU A 310 -9.13 -24.71 -5.36
C GLU A 310 -10.65 -24.90 -5.50
N LEU A 311 -11.09 -25.78 -6.40
CA LEU A 311 -12.49 -26.19 -6.54
C LEU A 311 -12.97 -26.97 -5.32
N ALA A 312 -12.14 -27.85 -4.75
CA ALA A 312 -12.46 -28.55 -3.50
C ALA A 312 -12.62 -27.60 -2.29
N LEU A 313 -11.92 -26.46 -2.31
CA LEU A 313 -12.06 -25.41 -1.30
C LEU A 313 -13.27 -24.49 -1.54
N ALA A 314 -13.82 -24.49 -2.75
CA ALA A 314 -14.93 -23.63 -3.16
C ALA A 314 -16.29 -24.22 -2.73
N GLY A 315 -16.55 -24.23 -1.42
CA GLY A 315 -17.78 -24.77 -0.85
C GLY A 315 -19.07 -24.10 -1.34
N GLU A 316 -18.97 -22.91 -1.95
CA GLU A 316 -20.11 -22.19 -2.53
C GLU A 316 -20.46 -22.62 -3.96
N LEU A 317 -19.56 -23.33 -4.65
CA LEU A 317 -19.80 -23.84 -6.00
C LEU A 317 -20.34 -25.27 -5.94
N ASN A 318 -21.40 -25.54 -6.69
CA ASN A 318 -21.84 -26.92 -6.94
C ASN A 318 -21.31 -27.42 -8.30
N HIS A 319 -21.44 -28.72 -8.55
CA HIS A 319 -21.01 -29.34 -9.80
C HIS A 319 -21.67 -28.71 -11.05
N ALA A 320 -22.93 -28.28 -10.96
CA ALA A 320 -23.61 -27.63 -12.07
C ALA A 320 -23.02 -26.25 -12.38
N ASP A 321 -22.60 -25.49 -11.36
CA ASP A 321 -21.96 -24.19 -11.52
C ASP A 321 -20.63 -24.33 -12.26
N VAL A 322 -19.82 -25.33 -11.90
CA VAL A 322 -18.52 -25.59 -12.56
C VAL A 322 -18.72 -25.97 -14.02
N LEU A 323 -19.70 -26.84 -14.32
CA LEU A 323 -20.02 -27.22 -15.71
C LEU A 323 -20.51 -26.01 -16.52
N GLN A 324 -21.36 -25.17 -15.94
CA GLN A 324 -21.85 -23.95 -16.61
C GLN A 324 -20.71 -22.97 -16.92
N MET A 325 -19.76 -22.79 -16.01
CA MET A 325 -18.57 -21.97 -16.27
C MET A 325 -17.64 -22.59 -17.33
N SER A 326 -17.60 -23.92 -17.41
CA SER A 326 -16.77 -24.67 -18.38
C SER A 326 -17.34 -24.70 -19.79
N HIS A 327 -18.64 -24.48 -19.95
CA HIS A 327 -19.28 -24.37 -21.26
C HIS A 327 -19.28 -22.91 -21.71
N PRO A 328 -18.69 -22.59 -22.88
CA PRO A 328 -18.82 -21.27 -23.44
C PRO A 328 -20.29 -21.06 -23.82
N THR A 329 -21.01 -20.32 -22.99
CA THR A 329 -22.30 -19.76 -23.40
C THR A 329 -21.99 -18.86 -24.61
N PRO A 330 -22.64 -19.06 -25.77
CA PRO A 330 -22.38 -18.21 -26.92
C PRO A 330 -22.55 -16.76 -26.47
N PRO A 331 -21.63 -15.85 -26.84
CA PRO A 331 -21.76 -14.47 -26.45
C PRO A 331 -23.12 -14.01 -26.97
N SER A 332 -24.02 -13.63 -26.06
CA SER A 332 -25.13 -12.77 -26.45
C SER A 332 -24.45 -11.61 -27.15
N ARG A 333 -24.68 -11.53 -28.47
CA ARG A 333 -24.27 -10.51 -29.45
C ARG A 333 -23.27 -9.52 -28.87
N PRO A 334 -22.03 -9.40 -29.41
CA PRO A 334 -21.05 -8.50 -28.80
C PRO A 334 -21.75 -7.17 -28.55
N PRO A 335 -21.76 -6.66 -27.30
CA PRO A 335 -22.19 -5.29 -27.13
C PRO A 335 -21.39 -4.50 -28.15
N PRO A 336 -22.02 -3.61 -28.93
CA PRO A 336 -21.34 -2.87 -29.99
C PRO A 336 -20.02 -2.39 -29.40
N SER A 337 -18.92 -2.79 -30.05
CA SER A 337 -17.54 -2.59 -29.62
C SER A 337 -17.46 -1.57 -28.51
N ARG A 338 -17.33 -2.02 -27.25
CA ARG A 338 -17.03 -1.12 -26.15
C ARG A 338 -15.58 -0.63 -26.35
N SER A 339 -15.40 0.29 -27.30
CA SER A 339 -14.65 1.50 -27.00
C SER A 339 -15.07 1.97 -25.61
N SER A 340 -14.18 2.56 -24.84
CA SER A 340 -14.39 3.03 -23.47
C SER A 340 -15.51 4.08 -23.31
N THR A 341 -16.72 3.78 -23.75
CA THR A 341 -17.96 4.41 -23.36
C THR A 341 -18.35 3.69 -22.09
N ALA A 342 -18.06 4.35 -20.96
CA ALA A 342 -18.74 4.13 -19.71
C ALA A 342 -20.22 3.82 -19.98
N GLU A 343 -20.81 2.92 -19.19
CA GLU A 343 -22.27 2.86 -19.08
C GLU A 343 -22.82 4.29 -19.04
N PRO A 344 -23.96 4.59 -19.69
CA PRO A 344 -24.61 5.86 -19.47
C PRO A 344 -24.98 5.88 -17.99
N ILE A 345 -24.09 6.48 -17.20
CA ILE A 345 -24.37 6.87 -15.85
C ILE A 345 -25.61 7.75 -16.01
N ALA A 346 -26.69 7.38 -15.33
CA ALA A 346 -27.87 8.23 -15.21
C ALA A 346 -27.40 9.68 -15.05
N PRO A 347 -28.04 10.67 -15.72
CA PRO A 347 -27.56 12.05 -15.75
C PRO A 347 -27.09 12.45 -14.34
N LEU A 348 -25.78 12.67 -14.24
CA LEU A 348 -25.03 12.76 -12.99
C LEU A 348 -25.46 14.04 -12.26
N THR A 349 -26.43 13.91 -11.37
CA THR A 349 -26.88 14.99 -10.49
C THR A 349 -25.95 15.13 -9.28
N ASP A 350 -26.06 16.27 -8.61
CA ASP A 350 -25.35 16.80 -7.43
C ASP A 350 -25.18 15.85 -6.20
N ASP A 351 -25.64 14.60 -6.33
CA ASP A 351 -25.82 13.57 -5.28
C ASP A 351 -24.52 12.83 -4.89
N ARG A 352 -23.42 13.03 -5.62
CA ARG A 352 -22.13 12.35 -5.33
C ARG A 352 -21.20 13.12 -4.38
N LEU A 353 -21.41 14.43 -4.17
CA LEU A 353 -20.70 15.17 -3.14
C LEU A 353 -21.40 14.94 -1.81
N ILE A 354 -20.73 14.26 -0.88
CA ILE A 354 -21.32 13.87 0.40
C ILE A 354 -20.92 14.89 1.46
N GLY A 355 -21.91 15.43 2.15
CA GLY A 355 -21.70 16.44 3.19
C GLY A 355 -22.87 17.41 3.27
N ASN A 356 -23.09 17.93 4.48
CA ASN A 356 -24.13 18.90 4.82
C ASN A 356 -23.54 20.16 5.48
N SER A 357 -22.23 20.36 5.43
CA SER A 357 -21.59 21.60 5.86
C SER A 357 -21.98 22.79 4.96
N ALA A 358 -21.81 24.01 5.49
CA ALA A 358 -22.04 25.23 4.71
C ALA A 358 -21.06 25.35 3.55
N GLU A 359 -19.85 24.85 3.76
CA GLU A 359 -18.75 24.81 2.81
C GLU A 359 -19.08 23.91 1.62
N ILE A 360 -19.56 22.69 1.86
CA ILE A 360 -19.98 21.77 0.78
C ILE A 360 -21.18 22.32 0.01
N ARG A 361 -22.16 22.95 0.69
CA ARG A 361 -23.28 23.63 0.01
C ARG A 361 -22.79 24.74 -0.92
N SER A 362 -21.90 25.60 -0.43
CA SER A 362 -21.28 26.66 -1.24
C SER A 362 -20.53 26.10 -2.45
N ILE A 363 -19.83 24.97 -2.29
CA ILE A 363 -19.17 24.28 -3.41
C ILE A 363 -20.19 23.78 -4.43
N ARG A 364 -21.30 23.15 -4.03
CA ARG A 364 -22.39 22.76 -4.95
C ARG A 364 -22.95 23.97 -5.71
N ASP A 365 -23.20 25.08 -5.01
CA ASP A 365 -23.67 26.33 -5.64
C ASP A 365 -22.65 26.91 -6.64
N MET A 366 -21.35 26.79 -6.37
CA MET A 366 -20.30 27.16 -7.32
C MET A 366 -20.26 26.21 -8.51
N ILE A 367 -20.43 24.90 -8.31
CA ILE A 367 -20.49 23.91 -9.37
C ILE A 367 -21.63 24.24 -10.33
N HIS A 368 -22.85 24.46 -9.83
CA HIS A 368 -23.99 24.84 -10.68
C HIS A 368 -23.76 26.13 -11.46
N ARG A 369 -23.19 27.16 -10.81
CA ARG A 369 -22.89 28.44 -11.46
C ARG A 369 -21.80 28.33 -12.51
N PHE A 370 -20.79 27.50 -12.29
CA PHE A 370 -19.62 27.38 -13.16
C PHE A 370 -19.80 26.31 -14.23
N ALA A 371 -20.71 25.35 -14.07
CA ALA A 371 -20.87 24.22 -14.96
C ALA A 371 -21.11 24.65 -16.43
N ASP A 372 -21.94 25.65 -16.65
CA ASP A 372 -22.29 26.15 -17.99
C ASP A 372 -21.27 27.12 -18.61
N LEU A 373 -20.21 27.48 -17.89
CA LEU A 373 -19.19 28.41 -18.35
C LEU A 373 -18.06 27.69 -19.08
N ASP A 374 -17.68 28.21 -20.25
CA ASP A 374 -16.53 27.71 -21.04
C ASP A 374 -15.17 28.14 -20.47
N ALA A 375 -15.17 29.00 -19.45
CA ALA A 375 -13.95 29.47 -18.81
C ALA A 375 -13.24 28.35 -18.03
N PRO A 376 -11.90 28.43 -17.93
CA PRO A 376 -11.14 27.50 -17.10
C PRO A 376 -11.51 27.67 -15.61
N VAL A 377 -11.56 26.55 -14.89
CA VAL A 377 -11.81 26.54 -13.44
C VAL A 377 -10.61 25.95 -12.72
N LEU A 378 -10.10 26.67 -11.73
CA LEU A 378 -9.04 26.22 -10.83
C LEU A 378 -9.63 25.71 -9.52
N ILE A 379 -9.35 24.45 -9.20
CA ILE A 379 -9.79 23.77 -7.99
C ILE A 379 -8.59 23.65 -7.04
N THR A 380 -8.65 24.37 -5.93
CA THR A 380 -7.57 24.38 -4.92
C THR A 380 -8.00 23.66 -3.66
N GLY A 381 -7.08 22.95 -3.02
CA GLY A 381 -7.33 22.29 -1.74
C GLY A 381 -6.28 21.25 -1.43
N GLU A 382 -6.18 20.87 -0.16
CA GLU A 382 -5.21 19.88 0.30
C GLU A 382 -5.34 18.52 -0.43
N THR A 383 -4.28 17.71 -0.35
CA THR A 383 -4.30 16.35 -0.88
C THR A 383 -5.40 15.54 -0.19
N GLY A 384 -6.18 14.78 -0.98
CA GLY A 384 -7.23 13.89 -0.45
C GLY A 384 -8.57 14.57 -0.12
N THR A 385 -8.79 15.83 -0.48
CA THR A 385 -10.05 16.58 -0.24
C THR A 385 -11.19 16.26 -1.22
N GLY A 386 -10.89 15.65 -2.37
CA GLY A 386 -11.87 15.29 -3.41
C GLY A 386 -11.91 16.21 -4.63
N LYS A 387 -10.77 16.82 -5.02
CA LYS A 387 -10.69 17.75 -6.19
C LYS A 387 -11.20 17.14 -7.50
N GLU A 388 -10.88 15.88 -7.77
CA GLU A 388 -11.35 15.16 -8.96
C GLU A 388 -12.88 14.99 -8.96
N LEU A 389 -13.52 14.77 -7.80
CA LEU A 389 -14.98 14.67 -7.71
C LEU A 389 -15.66 16.01 -8.04
N VAL A 390 -15.08 17.13 -7.61
CA VAL A 390 -15.58 18.46 -7.97
C VAL A 390 -15.39 18.73 -9.47
N ALA A 391 -14.25 18.33 -10.06
CA ALA A 391 -14.02 18.45 -11.50
C ALA A 391 -15.01 17.61 -12.32
N ARG A 392 -15.28 16.39 -11.86
CA ARG A 392 -16.29 15.51 -12.44
C ARG A 392 -17.68 16.16 -12.37
N ALA A 393 -18.09 16.63 -11.20
CA ALA A 393 -19.38 17.28 -11.00
C ALA A 393 -19.56 18.53 -11.88
N LEU A 394 -18.50 19.32 -12.09
CA LEU A 394 -18.50 20.45 -13.03
C LEU A 394 -18.74 20.03 -14.48
N HIS A 395 -18.12 18.94 -14.92
CA HIS A 395 -18.32 18.42 -16.28
C HIS A 395 -19.73 17.82 -16.44
N ASP A 396 -20.14 17.00 -15.49
CA ASP A 396 -21.42 16.31 -15.45
C ASP A 396 -22.61 17.27 -15.41
N SER A 397 -22.47 18.40 -14.71
CA SER A 397 -23.49 19.44 -14.63
C SER A 397 -23.49 20.40 -15.83
N SER A 398 -22.55 20.25 -16.78
CA SER A 398 -22.39 21.16 -17.91
C SER A 398 -23.11 20.68 -19.17
N ARG A 399 -23.20 21.56 -20.17
CA ARG A 399 -23.62 21.21 -21.55
C ARG A 399 -22.74 20.16 -22.23
N ARG A 400 -21.56 19.87 -21.68
CA ARG A 400 -20.60 18.88 -22.18
C ARG A 400 -20.68 17.54 -21.45
N SER A 401 -21.69 17.29 -20.63
CA SER A 401 -21.84 16.04 -19.86
C SER A 401 -21.90 14.77 -20.70
N SER A 402 -22.26 14.87 -21.98
CA SER A 402 -22.24 13.77 -22.96
C SER A 402 -20.92 13.66 -23.75
N GLN A 403 -19.98 14.60 -23.55
CA GLN A 403 -18.68 14.65 -24.22
C GLN A 403 -17.59 13.98 -23.38
N PRO A 404 -16.40 13.68 -23.93
CA PRO A 404 -15.32 13.06 -23.17
C PRO A 404 -14.88 13.90 -21.95
N PHE A 405 -14.57 13.23 -20.84
CA PHE A 405 -13.88 13.80 -19.69
C PHE A 405 -12.52 13.10 -19.55
N VAL A 406 -11.44 13.81 -19.91
CA VAL A 406 -10.07 13.29 -19.88
C VAL A 406 -9.37 13.81 -18.63
N ALA A 407 -9.12 12.94 -17.66
CA ALA A 407 -8.41 13.27 -16.43
C ALA A 407 -6.94 12.88 -16.50
N VAL A 408 -6.04 13.80 -16.13
CA VAL A 408 -4.59 13.63 -16.21
C VAL A 408 -3.97 14.11 -14.91
N ASN A 409 -3.23 13.23 -14.22
CA ASN A 409 -2.40 13.64 -13.10
C ASN A 409 -0.99 13.99 -13.61
N CYS A 410 -0.64 15.28 -13.52
CA CYS A 410 0.62 15.79 -14.07
C CYS A 410 1.86 15.34 -13.29
N GLY A 411 1.75 15.05 -11.98
CA GLY A 411 2.87 14.55 -11.16
C GLY A 411 3.13 13.05 -11.33
N SER A 412 2.17 12.30 -11.88
CA SER A 412 2.31 10.86 -12.16
C SER A 412 3.05 10.52 -13.46
N ILE A 413 3.15 11.47 -14.38
CA ILE A 413 3.81 11.29 -15.68
C ILE A 413 5.24 11.81 -15.58
N ALA A 414 6.22 11.04 -16.07
CA ALA A 414 7.61 11.47 -16.11
C ALA A 414 7.74 12.85 -16.78
N GLU A 415 8.50 13.76 -16.17
CA GLU A 415 8.66 15.15 -16.61
C GLU A 415 9.01 15.28 -18.11
N SER A 416 9.81 14.35 -18.63
CA SER A 416 10.24 14.31 -20.02
C SER A 416 9.13 13.93 -21.02
N LEU A 417 8.08 13.24 -20.57
CA LEU A 417 6.98 12.74 -21.40
C LEU A 417 5.70 13.56 -21.28
N LEU A 418 5.55 14.36 -20.22
CA LEU A 418 4.33 15.14 -19.96
C LEU A 418 3.94 16.04 -21.14
N GLU A 419 4.90 16.73 -21.76
CA GLU A 419 4.63 17.59 -22.92
C GLU A 419 4.12 16.79 -24.13
N SER A 420 4.71 15.63 -24.41
CA SER A 420 4.31 14.78 -25.54
C SER A 420 2.98 14.08 -25.32
N GLU A 421 2.63 13.74 -24.08
CA GLU A 421 1.34 13.14 -23.74
C GLU A 421 0.21 14.18 -23.83
N LEU A 422 0.42 15.37 -23.27
CA LEU A 422 -0.60 16.43 -23.33
C LEU A 422 -0.86 16.91 -24.76
N PHE A 423 0.20 17.29 -25.49
CA PHE A 423 0.07 17.99 -26.77
C PHE A 423 0.25 17.08 -28.00
N GLY A 424 0.66 15.83 -27.80
CA GLY A 424 1.00 14.91 -28.88
C GLY A 424 2.41 15.13 -29.44
N HIS A 425 2.86 14.22 -30.30
CA HIS A 425 4.15 14.34 -30.98
C HIS A 425 4.11 13.71 -32.38
N GLU A 426 4.91 14.25 -33.30
CA GLU A 426 5.15 13.61 -34.60
C GLU A 426 6.23 12.53 -34.50
N ARG A 427 6.19 11.57 -35.43
CA ARG A 427 7.20 10.51 -35.54
C ARG A 427 8.59 11.14 -35.69
N GLY A 428 9.54 10.74 -34.84
CA GLY A 428 10.91 11.24 -34.86
C GLY A 428 11.11 12.59 -34.15
N ALA A 429 10.13 13.08 -33.37
CA ALA A 429 10.26 14.34 -32.64
C ALA A 429 11.33 14.32 -31.53
N PHE A 430 11.65 13.15 -30.98
CA PHE A 430 12.71 12.90 -30.00
C PHE A 430 13.18 11.44 -30.07
N THR A 431 14.28 11.10 -29.39
CA THR A 431 14.81 9.73 -29.31
C THR A 431 13.81 8.80 -28.62
N GLY A 432 13.25 7.85 -29.35
CA GLY A 432 12.18 6.95 -28.89
C GLY A 432 10.77 7.26 -29.44
N ALA A 433 10.61 8.33 -30.23
CA ALA A 433 9.35 8.69 -30.89
C ALA A 433 9.09 7.87 -32.17
N ASP A 434 9.00 6.54 -32.05
CA ASP A 434 8.86 5.62 -33.20
C ASP A 434 7.49 5.71 -33.90
N ARG A 435 6.47 6.20 -33.18
CA ARG A 435 5.10 6.43 -33.69
C ARG A 435 4.66 7.84 -33.33
N ALA A 436 3.67 8.38 -34.04
CA ALA A 436 3.06 9.66 -33.67
C ALA A 436 2.01 9.46 -32.56
N ASN A 437 1.91 10.41 -31.64
CA ASN A 437 0.85 10.47 -30.62
C ASN A 437 -0.03 11.70 -30.88
N VAL A 438 -1.34 11.54 -30.79
CA VAL A 438 -2.35 12.58 -31.04
C VAL A 438 -2.43 13.59 -29.88
N GLY A 439 -2.14 13.16 -28.65
CA GLY A 439 -2.17 13.98 -27.45
C GLY A 439 -3.53 14.05 -26.74
N LEU A 440 -3.50 14.16 -25.41
CA LEU A 440 -4.66 14.08 -24.52
C LEU A 440 -5.67 15.22 -24.71
N PHE A 441 -5.19 16.42 -25.05
CA PHE A 441 -6.09 17.53 -25.36
C PHE A 441 -6.91 17.28 -26.65
N MET A 442 -6.31 16.63 -27.64
CA MET A 442 -7.01 16.29 -28.88
C MET A 442 -7.99 15.13 -28.64
N GLU A 443 -7.65 14.19 -27.76
CA GLU A 443 -8.56 13.13 -27.29
C GLU A 443 -9.78 13.69 -26.55
N ALA A 444 -9.59 14.75 -25.76
CA ALA A 444 -10.70 15.45 -25.11
C ALA A 444 -11.67 16.10 -26.10
N GLY A 445 -11.21 16.48 -27.31
CA GLY A 445 -12.06 16.99 -28.38
C GLY A 445 -12.87 18.23 -27.98
N GLU A 446 -14.20 18.13 -28.03
CA GLU A 446 -15.14 19.18 -27.57
C GLU A 446 -15.57 19.01 -26.10
N GLY A 447 -15.01 18.03 -25.40
CA GLY A 447 -15.29 17.70 -24.00
C GLY A 447 -14.49 18.52 -23.01
N THR A 448 -14.06 17.88 -21.92
CA THR A 448 -13.35 18.53 -20.81
C THR A 448 -12.04 17.78 -20.52
N ILE A 449 -10.94 18.52 -20.38
CA ILE A 449 -9.69 18.01 -19.84
C ILE A 449 -9.52 18.49 -18.40
N PHE A 450 -9.20 17.56 -17.49
CA PHE A 450 -8.90 17.81 -16.10
C PHE A 450 -7.41 17.57 -15.83
N LEU A 451 -6.71 18.60 -15.38
CA LEU A 451 -5.29 18.59 -15.07
C LEU A 451 -5.10 18.64 -13.56
N ASP A 452 -4.79 17.52 -12.92
CA ASP A 452 -4.44 17.47 -11.50
C ASP A 452 -2.94 17.71 -11.28
N GLU A 453 -2.60 18.17 -10.08
CA GLU A 453 -1.22 18.52 -9.68
C GLU A 453 -0.57 19.59 -10.56
N MET A 454 -1.35 20.60 -10.95
CA MET A 454 -0.90 21.73 -11.78
C MET A 454 0.24 22.57 -11.19
N GLY A 455 0.56 22.40 -9.90
CA GLY A 455 1.72 23.04 -9.28
C GLY A 455 3.07 22.41 -9.68
N GLU A 456 3.07 21.20 -10.22
CA GLU A 456 4.29 20.41 -10.47
C GLU A 456 4.77 20.47 -11.93
N ILE A 457 4.06 21.18 -12.81
CA ILE A 457 4.38 21.20 -14.24
C ILE A 457 5.61 22.03 -14.59
N LEU A 458 6.42 21.52 -15.53
CA LEU A 458 7.62 22.19 -16.02
C LEU A 458 7.33 23.56 -16.68
N PRO A 459 8.25 24.54 -16.60
CA PRO A 459 8.08 25.86 -17.24
C PRO A 459 7.81 25.83 -18.75
N ARG A 460 8.32 24.81 -19.45
CA ARG A 460 8.05 24.61 -20.88
C ARG A 460 6.59 24.21 -21.14
N VAL A 461 6.06 23.30 -20.34
CA VAL A 461 4.66 22.88 -20.38
C VAL A 461 3.73 24.04 -20.01
N GLN A 462 4.11 24.86 -19.02
CA GLN A 462 3.37 26.08 -18.66
C GLN A 462 3.21 27.04 -19.85
N ARG A 463 4.26 27.24 -20.67
CA ARG A 463 4.19 28.08 -21.88
C ARG A 463 3.27 27.49 -22.96
N ALA A 464 3.31 26.17 -23.15
CA ALA A 464 2.44 25.51 -24.12
C ALA A 464 0.98 25.59 -23.68
N LEU A 465 0.70 25.34 -22.39
CA LEU A 465 -0.64 25.45 -21.82
C LEU A 465 -1.19 26.88 -21.89
N LEU A 466 -0.34 27.90 -21.65
CA LEU A 466 -0.74 29.30 -21.84
C LEU A 466 -1.23 29.55 -23.27
N ARG A 467 -0.49 29.06 -24.29
CA ARG A 467 -0.93 29.21 -25.69
C ARG A 467 -2.27 28.53 -25.94
N VAL A 468 -2.50 27.36 -25.36
CA VAL A 468 -3.79 26.67 -25.44
C VAL A 468 -4.91 27.54 -24.85
N LEU A 469 -4.72 28.08 -23.65
CA LEU A 469 -5.72 28.93 -22.98
C LEU A 469 -5.97 30.26 -23.70
N GLU A 470 -5.00 30.77 -24.44
CA GLU A 470 -5.11 32.05 -25.14
C GLU A 470 -5.66 31.95 -26.56
N THR A 471 -5.21 30.94 -27.31
CA THR A 471 -5.49 30.83 -28.76
C THR A 471 -6.45 29.68 -29.10
N GLY A 472 -6.67 28.75 -28.17
CA GLY A 472 -7.39 27.51 -28.48
C GLY A 472 -6.62 26.60 -29.42
N GLU A 473 -5.31 26.79 -29.58
CA GLU A 473 -4.48 25.99 -30.49
C GLU A 473 -3.45 25.12 -29.77
N ILE A 474 -3.29 23.92 -30.31
CA ILE A 474 -2.26 22.96 -29.88
C ILE A 474 -1.28 22.73 -30.99
N ARG A 475 -0.02 22.59 -30.60
CA ARG A 475 1.07 22.22 -31.49
C ARG A 475 1.76 20.98 -30.93
N ALA A 476 1.69 19.87 -31.67
CA ALA A 476 2.38 18.64 -31.32
C ALA A 476 3.91 18.86 -31.34
N VAL A 477 4.63 18.14 -30.47
CA VAL A 477 6.08 18.20 -30.40
C VAL A 477 6.67 17.75 -31.74
N GLY A 478 7.58 18.55 -32.29
CA GLY A 478 8.17 18.31 -33.62
C GLY A 478 7.33 18.76 -34.80
N SER A 479 6.03 19.05 -34.63
CA SER A 479 5.17 19.51 -35.71
C SER A 479 5.34 21.02 -35.99
N PRO A 480 5.33 21.48 -37.24
CA PRO A 480 5.21 22.89 -37.58
C PRO A 480 3.76 23.40 -37.60
N ARG A 481 2.76 22.51 -37.55
CA ARG A 481 1.34 22.86 -37.71
C ARG A 481 0.64 22.96 -36.36
N SER A 482 -0.18 24.01 -36.19
CA SER A 482 -1.12 24.10 -35.08
C SER A 482 -2.47 23.48 -35.46
N LYS A 483 -3.21 23.02 -34.45
CA LYS A 483 -4.56 22.48 -34.55
C LYS A 483 -5.46 23.17 -33.55
N GLN A 484 -6.65 23.56 -33.97
CA GLN A 484 -7.67 24.16 -33.12
C GLN A 484 -8.31 23.11 -32.22
N ILE A 485 -8.53 23.47 -30.95
CA ILE A 485 -9.22 22.66 -29.95
C ILE A 485 -10.36 23.44 -29.31
N ARG A 486 -11.39 22.72 -28.84
CA ARG A 486 -12.58 23.29 -28.21
C ARG A 486 -12.83 22.74 -26.81
N CYS A 487 -11.88 21.97 -26.27
CA CYS A 487 -12.03 21.34 -24.96
C CYS A 487 -12.02 22.38 -23.84
N ARG A 488 -12.88 22.18 -22.85
CA ARG A 488 -12.89 22.95 -21.61
C ARG A 488 -11.75 22.47 -20.70
N ILE A 489 -11.09 23.40 -20.00
CA ILE A 489 -9.97 23.08 -19.11
C ILE A 489 -10.39 23.23 -17.65
N LEU A 490 -10.21 22.17 -16.86
CA LEU A 490 -10.30 22.18 -15.40
C LEU A 490 -8.91 21.88 -14.84
N ALA A 491 -8.47 22.66 -13.86
CA ALA A 491 -7.15 22.52 -13.25
C ALA A 491 -7.30 22.29 -11.75
N ALA A 492 -6.48 21.44 -11.15
CA ALA A 492 -6.43 21.20 -9.72
C ALA A 492 -5.01 21.25 -9.16
N THR A 493 -4.87 21.73 -7.93
CA THR A 493 -3.59 21.74 -7.22
C THR A 493 -3.78 21.82 -5.70
N ASN A 494 -2.80 21.28 -4.97
CA ASN A 494 -2.62 21.48 -3.53
C ASN A 494 -1.57 22.56 -3.20
N ALA A 495 -0.76 22.97 -4.18
CA ALA A 495 0.30 23.95 -4.00
C ALA A 495 -0.24 25.37 -4.01
N ASP A 496 0.38 26.26 -3.24
CA ASP A 496 0.10 27.69 -3.29
C ASP A 496 0.75 28.29 -4.56
N LEU A 497 -0.05 28.37 -5.63
CA LEU A 497 0.41 28.92 -6.90
C LEU A 497 0.80 30.41 -6.80
N ASN A 498 0.23 31.17 -5.86
CA ASN A 498 0.62 32.58 -5.69
C ASN A 498 2.04 32.66 -5.12
N ARG A 499 2.36 31.80 -4.14
CA ARG A 499 3.71 31.67 -3.61
C ARG A 499 4.69 31.18 -4.69
N LEU A 500 4.36 30.11 -5.41
CA LEU A 500 5.20 29.60 -6.51
C LEU A 500 5.44 30.64 -7.62
N SER A 501 4.45 31.50 -7.86
CA SER A 501 4.52 32.60 -8.82
C SER A 501 5.46 33.73 -8.36
N ASN A 502 5.52 34.00 -7.05
CA ASN A 502 6.48 34.93 -6.47
C ASN A 502 7.90 34.36 -6.48
N ASP A 503 8.03 33.05 -6.27
CA ASP A 503 9.32 32.33 -6.26
C ASP A 503 9.81 31.95 -7.67
N SER A 504 9.17 32.44 -8.74
CA SER A 504 9.47 32.14 -10.16
C SER A 504 9.33 30.67 -10.59
N GLY A 505 8.70 29.82 -9.76
CA GLY A 505 8.38 28.42 -10.09
C GLY A 505 7.13 28.26 -10.96
N PHE A 506 6.24 29.26 -10.97
CA PHE A 506 5.02 29.25 -11.79
C PHE A 506 4.83 30.59 -12.50
N ARG A 507 4.39 30.57 -13.77
CA ARG A 507 4.23 31.83 -14.52
C ARG A 507 3.00 32.62 -14.08
N LYS A 508 3.19 33.93 -13.83
CA LYS A 508 2.13 34.89 -13.48
C LYS A 508 1.01 34.98 -14.50
N ASP A 509 1.34 34.95 -15.78
CA ASP A 509 0.37 35.04 -16.89
C ASP A 509 -0.56 33.82 -16.96
N LEU A 510 0.00 32.62 -16.84
CA LEU A 510 -0.75 31.37 -16.76
C LEU A 510 -1.65 31.33 -15.52
N LEU A 511 -1.11 31.76 -14.36
CA LEU A 511 -1.87 31.82 -13.12
C LEU A 511 -3.12 32.70 -13.25
N PHE A 512 -2.95 33.89 -13.82
CA PHE A 512 -4.04 34.85 -14.03
C PHE A 512 -5.12 34.28 -14.97
N ARG A 513 -4.75 33.50 -15.99
CA ARG A 513 -5.70 32.83 -16.90
C ARG A 513 -6.47 31.70 -16.20
N LEU A 514 -5.81 30.92 -15.34
CA LEU A 514 -6.42 29.79 -14.63
C LEU A 514 -7.30 30.23 -13.46
N GLN A 515 -6.90 31.27 -12.72
CA GLN A 515 -7.61 31.77 -11.52
C GLN A 515 -8.92 32.51 -11.83
N ARG A 516 -9.35 32.61 -13.09
CA ARG A 516 -10.56 33.35 -13.49
C ARG A 516 -11.82 32.84 -12.77
N LEU A 517 -11.93 31.53 -12.59
CA LEU A 517 -12.94 30.89 -11.76
C LEU A 517 -12.22 29.95 -10.79
N GLY A 518 -12.40 30.17 -9.49
CA GLY A 518 -11.74 29.41 -8.44
C GLY A 518 -12.75 28.66 -7.57
N ILE A 519 -12.51 27.38 -7.29
CA ILE A 519 -13.20 26.62 -6.25
C ILE A 519 -12.17 26.19 -5.21
N TYR A 520 -12.32 26.68 -3.98
CA TYR A 520 -11.53 26.22 -2.84
C TYR A 520 -12.28 25.11 -2.11
N ILE A 521 -11.61 23.97 -1.90
CA ILE A 521 -12.11 22.87 -1.10
C ILE A 521 -11.40 22.89 0.26
N PRO A 522 -12.11 23.20 1.35
CA PRO A 522 -11.52 23.23 2.68
C PRO A 522 -11.10 21.83 3.14
N ALA A 523 -10.14 21.80 4.05
CA ALA A 523 -9.71 20.55 4.66
C ALA A 523 -10.85 19.92 5.49
N LEU A 524 -10.81 18.61 5.67
CA LEU A 524 -11.86 17.86 6.37
C LEU A 524 -12.05 18.34 7.82
N ARG A 525 -10.96 18.75 8.49
CA ARG A 525 -10.98 19.36 9.83
C ARG A 525 -11.72 20.70 9.91
N GLU A 526 -11.84 21.42 8.79
CA GLU A 526 -12.56 22.70 8.70
C GLU A 526 -14.05 22.49 8.41
N ARG A 527 -14.45 21.27 8.01
CA ARG A 527 -15.84 20.86 7.74
C ARG A 527 -16.24 19.63 8.55
N ARG A 528 -16.07 19.70 9.88
CA ARG A 528 -16.25 18.55 10.79
C ARG A 528 -17.65 17.91 10.68
N ASP A 529 -18.68 18.71 10.40
CA ASP A 529 -20.06 18.23 10.22
C ASP A 529 -20.21 17.21 9.08
N ASP A 530 -19.26 17.15 8.14
CA ASP A 530 -19.25 16.18 7.04
C ASP A 530 -18.56 14.86 7.38
N ILE A 531 -17.76 14.81 8.45
CA ILE A 531 -16.95 13.63 8.81
C ILE A 531 -17.85 12.42 9.06
N LEU A 532 -18.88 12.56 9.89
CA LEU A 532 -19.77 11.44 10.22
C LEU A 532 -20.65 11.00 9.03
N PRO A 533 -21.27 11.91 8.25
CA PRO A 533 -21.91 11.54 6.98
C PRO A 533 -21.00 10.78 6.02
N LEU A 534 -19.75 11.22 5.85
CA LEU A 534 -18.76 10.54 5.02
C LEU A 534 -18.41 9.16 5.58
N ALA A 535 -18.15 9.05 6.89
CA ALA A 535 -17.84 7.79 7.54
C ALA A 535 -18.99 6.77 7.38
N ARG A 536 -20.25 7.19 7.58
CA ARG A 536 -21.42 6.35 7.37
C ARG A 536 -21.52 5.89 5.91
N HIS A 537 -21.33 6.81 4.97
CA HIS A 537 -21.33 6.44 3.56
C HIS A 537 -20.28 5.38 3.25
N PHE A 538 -19.05 5.53 3.74
CA PHE A 538 -17.99 4.54 3.51
C PHE A 538 -18.24 3.21 4.21
N LEU A 539 -18.94 3.20 5.36
CA LEU A 539 -19.39 1.96 6.01
C LEU A 539 -20.51 1.25 5.24
N ASP A 540 -21.38 2.01 4.58
CA ASP A 540 -22.54 1.50 3.84
C ASP A 540 -22.20 1.11 2.40
N LEU A 541 -21.11 1.62 1.84
CA LEU A 541 -20.64 1.26 0.50
C LEU A 541 -20.55 -0.27 0.34
N GLY A 542 -21.22 -0.82 -0.68
CA GLY A 542 -21.25 -2.25 -0.96
C GLY A 542 -22.20 -3.08 -0.09
N ARG A 543 -23.05 -2.44 0.73
CA ARG A 543 -24.16 -3.11 1.42
C ARG A 543 -25.42 -3.12 0.54
N ARG A 544 -26.33 -4.07 0.79
CA ARG A 544 -27.65 -4.11 0.14
C ARG A 544 -28.44 -2.86 0.50
N SER A 545 -29.25 -2.37 -0.44
CA SER A 545 -30.12 -1.20 -0.22
C SER A 545 -30.97 -1.35 1.04
N GLY A 546 -30.98 -0.32 1.90
CA GLY A 546 -31.72 -0.30 3.17
C GLY A 546 -30.98 -0.92 4.37
N VAL A 547 -29.77 -1.46 4.17
CA VAL A 547 -28.92 -1.97 5.27
C VAL A 547 -27.86 -0.94 5.62
N HIS A 548 -28.01 -0.33 6.81
CA HIS A 548 -27.12 0.72 7.29
C HIS A 548 -26.28 0.25 8.48
N ALA A 549 -25.00 0.59 8.44
CA ALA A 549 -24.12 0.41 9.59
C ALA A 549 -24.37 1.51 10.63
N THR A 550 -24.31 1.12 11.91
CA THR A 550 -24.30 2.03 13.04
C THR A 550 -22.88 2.16 13.59
N MET A 551 -22.62 3.28 14.25
CA MET A 551 -21.38 3.52 14.99
C MET A 551 -21.76 3.81 16.44
N SER A 552 -21.02 3.24 17.39
CA SER A 552 -21.15 3.60 18.80
C SER A 552 -20.86 5.09 19.02
N GLY A 553 -21.40 5.66 20.09
CA GLY A 553 -21.16 7.08 20.43
C GLY A 553 -19.67 7.41 20.52
N ASP A 554 -18.90 6.58 21.22
CA ASP A 554 -17.46 6.77 21.42
C ASP A 554 -16.66 6.67 20.10
N LEU A 555 -17.08 5.77 19.20
CA LEU A 555 -16.49 5.63 17.87
C LEU A 555 -16.74 6.90 17.05
N ALA A 556 -17.99 7.36 17.00
CA ALA A 556 -18.36 8.57 16.28
C ALA A 556 -17.62 9.81 16.84
N GLN A 557 -17.54 9.95 18.16
CA GLN A 557 -16.78 11.04 18.80
C GLN A 557 -15.30 11.00 18.42
N THR A 558 -14.70 9.81 18.45
CA THR A 558 -13.27 9.64 18.11
C THR A 558 -12.99 9.98 16.65
N ILE A 559 -13.82 9.48 15.72
CA ILE A 559 -13.70 9.79 14.28
C ILE A 559 -13.88 11.30 14.04
N ASN A 560 -14.83 11.94 14.72
CA ASN A 560 -15.12 13.38 14.56
C ASN A 560 -14.07 14.30 15.21
N ALA A 561 -13.36 13.81 16.24
CA ALA A 561 -12.34 14.59 16.96
C ALA A 561 -10.99 14.64 16.23
N TYR A 562 -10.68 13.63 15.42
CA TYR A 562 -9.42 13.52 14.69
C TYR A 562 -9.33 14.54 13.53
N ASP A 563 -8.13 15.07 13.28
CA ASP A 563 -7.92 16.16 12.32
C ASP A 563 -7.81 15.71 10.85
N TRP A 564 -7.66 14.40 10.60
CA TRP A 564 -7.59 13.83 9.25
C TRP A 564 -6.61 14.56 8.31
N PRO A 565 -5.29 14.55 8.57
CA PRO A 565 -4.29 15.22 7.71
C PRO A 565 -4.31 14.75 6.25
N GLY A 566 -4.73 13.52 5.95
CA GLY A 566 -4.97 13.01 4.59
C GLY A 566 -6.41 13.20 4.10
N ASN A 567 -7.20 14.02 4.79
CA ASN A 567 -8.56 14.43 4.45
C ASN A 567 -9.50 13.22 4.20
N VAL A 568 -10.37 13.31 3.19
CA VAL A 568 -11.36 12.28 2.85
C VAL A 568 -10.68 10.98 2.42
N ARG A 569 -9.49 11.05 1.80
CA ARG A 569 -8.73 9.85 1.40
C ARG A 569 -8.29 9.04 2.61
N GLU A 570 -7.78 9.70 3.66
CA GLU A 570 -7.42 9.02 4.92
C GLU A 570 -8.66 8.48 5.63
N LEU A 571 -9.71 9.30 5.77
CA LEU A 571 -10.97 8.85 6.37
C LEU A 571 -11.52 7.62 5.66
N ARG A 572 -11.60 7.66 4.32
CA ARG A 572 -12.05 6.53 3.50
C ARG A 572 -11.19 5.31 3.76
N ASN A 573 -9.87 5.42 3.73
CA ASN A 573 -8.98 4.28 3.95
C ASN A 573 -9.17 3.65 5.33
N VAL A 574 -9.30 4.47 6.38
CA VAL A 574 -9.51 3.98 7.75
C VAL A 574 -10.87 3.30 7.90
N ILE A 575 -11.93 3.92 7.39
CA ILE A 575 -13.29 3.39 7.51
C ILE A 575 -13.53 2.19 6.60
N GLU A 576 -13.02 2.19 5.36
CA GLU A 576 -13.08 1.03 4.47
C GLU A 576 -12.29 -0.14 5.06
N ARG A 577 -11.11 0.10 5.63
CA ARG A 577 -10.35 -0.92 6.33
C ARG A 577 -11.16 -1.49 7.50
N MET A 578 -11.70 -0.64 8.38
CA MET A 578 -12.57 -1.07 9.48
C MET A 578 -13.76 -1.90 8.97
N ARG A 579 -14.43 -1.45 7.91
CA ARG A 579 -15.52 -2.20 7.28
C ARG A 579 -15.06 -3.55 6.73
N LEU A 580 -13.94 -3.61 6.03
CA LEU A 580 -13.42 -4.84 5.43
C LEU A 580 -12.98 -5.87 6.47
N LEU A 581 -12.41 -5.42 7.58
CA LEU A 581 -11.99 -6.29 8.68
C LEU A 581 -13.17 -6.85 9.49
N HIS A 582 -14.34 -6.21 9.39
CA HIS A 582 -15.55 -6.52 10.14
C HIS A 582 -16.80 -6.43 9.23
N SER A 583 -16.80 -7.06 8.05
CA SER A 583 -17.83 -6.79 7.03
C SER A 583 -19.24 -7.26 7.38
N ASP A 584 -19.36 -8.22 8.30
CA ASP A 584 -20.65 -8.79 8.71
C ASP A 584 -21.26 -7.99 9.87
N LYS A 585 -20.47 -7.09 10.47
CA LYS A 585 -20.90 -6.25 11.58
C LYS A 585 -21.76 -5.11 11.03
N LEU A 586 -22.91 -4.89 11.66
CA LEU A 586 -23.72 -3.69 11.45
C LEU A 586 -23.40 -2.63 12.50
N ASP A 587 -22.96 -3.02 13.69
CA ASP A 587 -22.71 -2.09 14.80
C ASP A 587 -21.22 -1.97 15.10
N TYR A 588 -20.59 -0.89 14.63
CA TYR A 588 -19.15 -0.65 14.84
C TYR A 588 -18.89 0.03 16.18
N THR A 589 -17.83 -0.38 16.88
CA THR A 589 -17.40 0.17 18.16
C THR A 589 -15.97 0.67 18.10
N LEU A 590 -15.52 1.39 19.14
CA LEU A 590 -14.17 1.95 19.19
C LEU A 590 -13.05 0.90 19.06
N ALA A 591 -13.31 -0.35 19.47
CA ALA A 591 -12.36 -1.46 19.35
C ALA A 591 -12.06 -1.85 17.88
N ASP A 592 -12.95 -1.52 16.95
CA ASP A 592 -12.78 -1.83 15.52
C ASP A 592 -11.93 -0.75 14.81
N LEU A 593 -11.67 0.39 15.47
CA LEU A 593 -10.98 1.54 14.89
C LEU A 593 -9.46 1.49 15.10
N ASP A 594 -8.71 1.32 14.02
CA ASP A 594 -7.24 1.26 14.06
C ASP A 594 -6.56 2.57 13.64
N LEU A 595 -6.55 3.56 14.53
CA LEU A 595 -5.86 4.85 14.30
C LEU A 595 -4.34 4.78 14.50
N LYS A 596 -3.81 3.72 15.14
CA LYS A 596 -2.41 3.68 15.57
C LYS A 596 -1.42 3.51 14.41
N PHE A 597 -1.86 3.03 13.24
CA PHE A 597 -1.00 2.81 12.07
C PHE A 597 -0.80 4.05 11.18
N HIS A 598 -1.57 5.13 11.34
CA HIS A 598 -1.49 6.31 10.45
C HIS A 598 -0.68 7.49 11.03
N MET A 599 -0.18 7.40 12.28
CA MET A 599 0.61 8.47 12.92
C MET A 599 2.10 8.52 12.53
N VAL A 600 2.59 7.64 11.65
CA VAL A 600 3.99 7.64 11.19
C VAL A 600 4.11 8.46 9.91
N GLY A 601 3.98 9.79 10.01
CA GLY A 601 4.00 10.63 8.81
C GLY A 601 4.07 12.15 8.97
N ALA A 602 4.22 12.71 10.18
CA ALA A 602 4.40 14.14 10.35
C ALA A 602 5.56 14.44 11.31
N PRO A 603 6.56 15.26 10.93
CA PRO A 603 7.46 15.84 11.91
C PRO A 603 6.66 16.77 12.83
N PRO A 604 6.97 16.83 14.14
CA PRO A 604 6.31 17.77 15.03
C PRO A 604 6.54 19.21 14.53
N PRO A 605 5.51 20.08 14.57
CA PRO A 605 5.69 21.48 14.17
C PRO A 605 6.78 22.12 15.04
N PRO A 606 7.62 23.00 14.46
CA PRO A 606 8.64 23.70 15.23
C PRO A 606 7.96 24.51 16.33
N PRO A 607 8.52 24.53 17.56
CA PRO A 607 7.89 25.23 18.68
C PRO A 607 7.77 26.73 18.37
N PRO A 608 6.66 27.38 18.76
CA PRO A 608 6.51 28.81 18.59
C PRO A 608 7.57 29.53 19.42
N ALA A 609 8.23 30.52 18.82
CA ALA A 609 9.21 31.36 19.49
C ALA A 609 8.53 32.10 20.67
N THR A 610 8.94 31.78 21.89
CA THR A 610 8.49 32.51 23.07
C THR A 610 9.29 33.80 23.25
N PRO A 611 8.62 34.92 23.57
CA PRO A 611 9.29 36.15 23.95
C PRO A 611 9.92 35.98 25.35
N ARG A 612 11.12 36.53 25.53
CA ARG A 612 11.78 36.64 26.84
C ARG A 612 10.92 37.45 27.83
N PRO A 613 10.92 37.05 29.10
CA PRO A 613 10.97 38.03 30.17
C PRO A 613 12.11 37.77 31.17
N ALA A 614 12.46 38.86 31.85
CA ALA A 614 13.55 39.00 32.78
C ALA A 614 13.18 38.61 34.22
N SER A 615 14.23 38.21 34.95
CA SER A 615 14.56 38.46 36.36
C SER A 615 13.73 37.87 37.52
N SER A 616 14.53 37.48 38.52
CA SER A 616 14.34 37.39 39.99
C SER A 616 13.61 36.18 40.60
N GLN A 617 14.39 35.15 40.94
CA GLN A 617 14.82 34.71 42.30
C GLN A 617 13.85 34.71 43.51
N PRO A 618 14.14 33.87 44.55
CA PRO A 618 13.20 32.95 45.17
C PRO A 618 13.02 33.16 46.69
N ASP A 619 12.19 32.30 47.30
CA ASP A 619 12.21 31.76 48.68
C ASP A 619 10.76 31.60 49.16
N ASP A 620 10.37 30.77 50.13
CA ASP A 620 10.77 29.52 50.79
C ASP A 620 9.62 29.31 51.83
N LEU A 621 9.62 28.16 52.53
CA LEU A 621 8.83 27.83 53.74
C LEU A 621 7.56 26.96 53.55
N THR A 622 7.71 25.76 54.10
CA THR A 622 6.80 24.64 54.36
C THR A 622 5.86 24.93 55.55
N PRO A 623 5.03 23.99 56.09
CA PRO A 623 4.33 22.82 55.54
C PRO A 623 2.82 22.79 55.92
N HIS A 624 1.91 22.38 55.02
CA HIS A 624 0.58 21.92 55.45
C HIS A 624 0.18 20.61 54.76
N ARG A 625 0.07 19.56 55.59
CA ARG A 625 -0.67 18.31 55.32
C ARG A 625 -2.16 18.63 55.30
N ILE A 626 -2.85 18.45 54.18
CA ILE A 626 -4.30 18.21 54.14
C ILE A 626 -4.62 17.11 53.11
N ARG A 627 -5.57 16.26 53.51
CA ARG A 627 -6.13 15.04 52.89
C ARG A 627 -6.58 15.20 51.44
N LEU A 628 -6.49 14.11 50.68
CA LEU A 628 -7.11 13.91 49.36
C LEU A 628 -8.46 13.18 49.47
N PRO A 629 -9.50 13.63 48.76
CA PRO A 629 -10.57 12.78 48.25
C PRO A 629 -10.70 12.85 46.70
N GLY A 630 -10.96 11.67 46.07
CA GLY A 630 -11.57 11.47 44.74
C GLY A 630 -10.69 11.83 43.53
N GLU A 631 -10.01 10.86 42.91
CA GLU A 631 -10.45 10.14 41.69
C GLU A 631 -10.69 11.05 40.46
N GLU A 632 -9.76 11.03 39.50
CA GLU A 632 -9.95 10.27 38.27
C GLU A 632 -8.69 10.22 37.38
N VAL A 633 -8.58 9.09 36.71
CA VAL A 633 -7.44 8.52 36.01
C VAL A 633 -7.03 9.38 34.81
N LEU A 634 -5.82 9.93 34.87
CA LEU A 634 -5.05 10.24 33.66
C LEU A 634 -3.85 9.29 33.64
N PHE A 635 -3.56 8.78 32.44
CA PHE A 635 -2.34 8.07 32.02
C PHE A 635 -2.36 6.53 32.04
N HIS A 636 -2.77 5.92 30.92
CA HIS A 636 -2.08 4.81 30.22
C HIS A 636 -2.55 4.82 28.74
N GLU A 637 -1.75 4.59 27.68
CA GLU A 637 -0.83 3.48 27.45
C GLU A 637 0.35 3.81 26.49
N GLY A 638 1.53 3.26 26.80
CA GLY A 638 2.66 3.17 25.87
C GLY A 638 3.83 2.41 26.48
N ARG A 639 4.03 1.16 26.06
CA ARG A 639 4.99 0.16 26.61
C ARG A 639 6.45 0.33 26.14
N SER A 640 6.90 1.54 25.79
CA SER A 640 8.31 1.75 25.44
C SER A 640 9.16 1.96 26.69
N ARG A 641 10.24 1.17 26.86
CA ARG A 641 11.20 1.29 27.97
C ARG A 641 11.79 2.70 28.08
N ILE A 642 12.00 3.36 26.94
CA ILE A 642 12.55 4.73 26.86
C ILE A 642 11.57 5.72 27.51
N ARG A 643 10.30 5.70 27.08
CA ARG A 643 9.25 6.56 27.68
C ARG A 643 9.00 6.27 29.16
N ARG A 644 9.19 5.02 29.59
CA ARG A 644 9.11 4.66 31.02
C ARG A 644 10.28 5.25 31.82
N LEU A 645 11.50 5.22 31.29
CA LEU A 645 12.65 5.88 31.92
C LEU A 645 12.47 7.40 31.99
N ASP A 646 11.89 8.02 30.96
CA ASP A 646 11.55 9.45 30.97
C ASP A 646 10.51 9.79 32.04
N ARG A 647 9.47 8.96 32.18
CA ARG A 647 8.47 9.09 33.27
C ARG A 647 9.10 8.92 34.65
N ILE A 648 10.00 7.94 34.81
CA ILE A 648 10.74 7.74 36.07
C ILE A 648 11.58 8.98 36.36
N HIS A 649 12.28 9.54 35.38
CA HIS A 649 13.09 10.74 35.54
C HIS A 649 12.25 11.97 35.91
N GLU A 650 11.09 12.17 35.28
CA GLU A 650 10.11 13.20 35.66
C GLU A 650 9.57 13.01 37.09
N LEU A 651 9.29 11.78 37.49
CA LEU A 651 8.89 11.48 38.87
C LEU A 651 9.99 11.83 39.88
N PHE A 652 11.26 11.55 39.56
CA PHE A 652 12.39 11.97 40.38
C PHE A 652 12.57 13.50 40.42
N LYS A 653 12.30 14.22 39.33
CA LYS A 653 12.30 15.70 39.34
C LYS A 653 11.22 16.26 40.25
N ARG A 654 10.03 15.67 40.24
CA ARG A 654 8.88 16.15 41.05
C ARG A 654 8.99 15.81 42.52
N HIS A 655 9.40 14.60 42.85
CA HIS A 655 9.38 14.11 44.23
C HIS A 655 10.75 14.15 44.92
N ARG A 656 11.85 14.40 44.18
CA ARG A 656 13.27 14.49 44.58
C ARG A 656 13.87 13.26 45.27
N LYS A 657 13.05 12.47 45.97
CA LYS A 657 13.38 11.24 46.68
C LYS A 657 12.23 10.25 46.49
N LEU A 658 12.54 9.09 45.91
CA LEU A 658 11.59 8.00 45.74
C LEU A 658 12.23 6.67 46.16
N THR A 659 11.44 5.83 46.82
CA THR A 659 11.82 4.44 47.10
C THR A 659 11.40 3.54 45.94
N ARG A 660 11.98 2.34 45.88
CA ARG A 660 11.64 1.35 44.85
C ARG A 660 10.16 0.94 44.88
N SER A 661 9.58 0.79 46.07
CA SER A 661 8.19 0.36 46.23
C SER A 661 7.22 1.43 45.75
N GLU A 662 7.46 2.69 46.13
CA GLU A 662 6.65 3.82 45.67
C GLU A 662 6.72 3.99 44.15
N LEU A 663 7.89 3.78 43.55
CA LEU A 663 8.05 3.85 42.09
C LEU A 663 7.30 2.71 41.37
N ALA A 664 7.35 1.49 41.93
CA ALA A 664 6.66 0.34 41.37
C ALA A 664 5.14 0.51 41.41
N GLU A 665 4.61 1.04 42.51
CA GLU A 665 3.19 1.29 42.70
C GLU A 665 2.68 2.45 41.84
N THR A 666 3.42 3.58 41.80
CA THR A 666 3.02 4.78 41.04
C THR A 666 2.98 4.54 39.52
N LEU A 667 3.82 3.63 39.01
CA LEU A 667 3.90 3.33 37.59
C LEU A 667 3.21 2.02 37.19
N ASP A 668 2.56 1.34 38.13
CA ASP A 668 1.97 0.01 37.97
C ASP A 668 2.94 -0.99 37.28
N ILE A 669 4.17 -1.10 37.82
CA ILE A 669 5.20 -2.01 37.30
C ILE A 669 5.73 -2.95 38.39
N SER A 670 6.18 -4.14 37.97
CA SER A 670 6.72 -5.10 38.93
C SER A 670 7.96 -4.55 39.66
N PRO A 671 8.17 -4.89 40.96
CA PRO A 671 9.33 -4.41 41.72
C PRO A 671 10.68 -4.77 41.10
N ASN A 672 10.74 -5.87 40.34
CA ASN A 672 11.94 -6.28 39.61
C ASN A 672 12.23 -5.40 38.39
N THR A 673 11.18 -4.90 37.72
CA THR A 673 11.30 -3.96 36.60
C THR A 673 11.75 -2.60 37.11
N ALA A 674 11.16 -2.13 38.22
CA ALA A 674 11.60 -0.91 38.91
C ALA A 674 13.09 -0.98 39.30
N THR A 675 13.57 -2.12 39.83
CA THR A 675 15.00 -2.30 40.16
C THR A 675 15.90 -2.13 38.92
N LYS A 676 15.55 -2.79 37.80
CA LYS A 676 16.36 -2.73 36.56
C LYS A 676 16.41 -1.31 35.98
N ASP A 677 15.29 -0.60 36.02
CA ASP A 677 15.19 0.76 35.49
C ASP A 677 15.93 1.76 36.40
N LEU A 678 15.85 1.62 37.73
CA LEU A 678 16.64 2.40 38.70
C LEU A 678 18.15 2.15 38.55
N GLN A 679 18.58 0.90 38.39
CA GLN A 679 19.99 0.57 38.12
C GLN A 679 20.48 1.19 36.80
N THR A 680 19.61 1.24 35.78
CA THR A 680 19.93 1.87 34.50
C THR A 680 20.14 3.38 34.67
N LEU A 681 19.27 4.06 35.44
CA LEU A 681 19.41 5.50 35.70
C LEU A 681 20.59 5.86 36.61
N VAL A 682 20.96 4.98 37.55
CA VAL A 682 22.20 5.13 38.33
C VAL A 682 23.42 5.00 37.43
N LYS A 683 23.44 4.02 36.51
CA LYS A 683 24.54 3.86 35.54
C LYS A 683 24.68 5.04 34.58
N LEU A 684 23.56 5.67 34.22
CA LEU A 684 23.52 6.85 33.38
C LEU A 684 23.84 8.15 34.14
N GLY A 685 24.08 8.08 35.46
CA GLY A 685 24.41 9.23 36.29
C GLY A 685 23.24 10.16 36.60
N ALA A 686 22.01 9.80 36.22
CA ALA A 686 20.82 10.65 36.41
C ALA A 686 20.31 10.66 37.86
N ILE A 687 20.55 9.58 38.61
CA ILE A 687 20.15 9.45 40.02
C ILE A 687 21.27 8.77 40.82
N ARG A 688 21.37 9.05 42.12
CA ARG A 688 22.28 8.37 43.06
C ARG A 688 21.51 7.58 44.11
N ARG A 689 22.05 6.42 44.46
CA ARG A 689 21.53 5.52 45.49
C ARG A 689 22.10 5.92 46.86
N ILE A 690 21.24 6.06 47.86
CA ILE A 690 21.64 6.37 49.24
C ILE A 690 21.20 5.24 50.17
N GLU A 691 22.14 4.76 51.00
CA GLU A 691 21.93 3.73 52.00
C GLU A 691 22.23 4.30 53.40
N PRO A 692 21.22 4.79 54.13
CA PRO A 692 21.45 5.48 55.40
C PRO A 692 21.72 4.54 56.60
N SER A 693 21.35 3.25 56.57
CA SER A 693 21.51 2.36 57.75
C SER A 693 21.80 0.88 57.45
N GLY A 694 22.42 0.54 56.32
CA GLY A 694 22.85 -0.84 55.99
C GLY A 694 21.71 -1.87 55.80
N SER A 695 20.45 -1.48 56.03
CA SER A 695 19.27 -2.30 55.79
C SER A 695 18.70 -2.04 54.39
N SER A 696 18.44 -3.11 53.63
CA SER A 696 17.91 -3.05 52.25
C SER A 696 16.54 -2.37 52.13
N ARG A 697 15.81 -2.22 53.26
CA ARG A 697 14.52 -1.51 53.32
C ARG A 697 14.65 0.01 53.47
N SER A 698 15.84 0.52 53.78
CA SER A 698 16.10 1.95 53.97
C SER A 698 16.67 2.66 52.73
N VAL A 699 16.81 1.93 51.61
CA VAL A 699 17.44 2.42 50.38
C VAL A 699 16.49 3.32 49.61
N TYR A 700 16.93 4.54 49.33
CA TYR A 700 16.21 5.48 48.48
C TYR A 700 17.14 6.09 47.43
N PHE A 701 16.56 6.64 46.38
CA PHE A 701 17.29 7.25 45.27
C PHE A 701 16.95 8.73 45.22
N ILE A 702 17.95 9.56 44.89
CA ILE A 702 17.77 10.99 44.67
C ILE A 702 18.37 11.39 43.33
N ILE A 703 17.78 12.41 42.70
CA ILE A 703 18.27 12.93 41.42
C ILE A 703 19.65 13.59 41.61
N ASN A 704 20.54 13.42 40.63
CA ASN A 704 21.74 14.25 40.55
C ASN A 704 21.36 15.55 39.84
N GLU A 705 21.69 16.70 40.44
CA GLU A 705 21.48 18.01 39.82
C GLU A 705 22.38 18.23 38.61
#